data_AF-A0A2V8E2R0-F1
#
_entry.id   AF-A0A2V8E2R0-F1
#
_cell.length_a   1.000
_cell.length_b   1.000
_cell.length_c   1.000
_cell.angle_alpha   90.00
_cell.angle_beta   90.00
_cell.angle_gamma   90.00
#
_symmetry.space_group_name_H-M   'P 1'
#
loop_
_entity.id
_entity.type
_entity.pdbx_description
1 polymer ?
#
loop_
_entity_poly.entity_id
_entity_poly.type
_entity_poly.pdbx_seq_one_letter_code
_entity_poly.pdbx_strand_id
1 'polypeptide(L)'
;FMVMTRGALQPGPDGILGTADDVKESLNLTTPWVDQNQTYTSHPSHQVFLRQYVCATNPAAAVCGGAAGAPIPDGKVLDGDHCGPRGTGFPNDDICNIGNWGKVKQQAAQKLGIQFLDTDVLDVPLILTDPYGHFKPGPARGMAQLVLPPATPGGANRLVEGNPADNGGKGTLVDGAFRTGHGFLNDIAHNAVPVDANGNALPPDTDTTICDFRQVPSCQQPGTYDDELLNAHFVTGDGRGNENIMLSTVHQLFHAEHNRLASEFDHNINLPVNAATGVNAFGLTQAEINGWHALHAGSGWGYGERIFQAARFGTEMQYQHLVFEEFARTIQPLINAFLGGITSINGAISAEFAHTVYRLGHSMLPEILHRELADGTTVPIRLFNAFLNPESFNLAPGDPAPTNGNSALNGSLSAAAAAGSLINGLTKQVGNELDEFVTSSVRNTLVGLPLDLPAINIARGRSEGIPSLNSARRQLFGLTKNSALTPYTSWFDFGQGLRHHESLVNFIAAYAKHPSVTGVSTIAGKRAAAGLLLQNATFMFASTPAQATAAGCTDASCGLENIDFWVGGLAERPAAFGGLLGSTFNYVFEKQLEDLQNGDRFYYLQRTDGLNFRFSLEGNSLAELARRNTLAGVTMAKIFDTADFNFTSATADGALNPLDPNSPVIITQPDGTKLFFDPLHKGMNVSFFGDVGNNRFKADIGDDTLIGNAGNDRLEGNDGNDTLIGGDGDDVLFGGNGDDVLKGGPGNDALSSGPGFGARKASSAVRATTGSTTVTATTAASSATTATSSTCSPGSIRSAATTSSAAVPDRTTTSARAATTSC
;
A
#
# COMPACT_ATOMS: atom_id res chain seq x y z
N PHE A 1 17.32 -16.35 15.28
CA PHE A 1 17.77 -15.67 14.06
C PHE A 1 16.71 -15.90 13.03
N MET A 2 16.02 -14.86 12.56
CA MET A 2 15.20 -15.00 11.35
C MET A 2 16.09 -15.68 10.32
N VAL A 3 15.68 -16.87 9.87
CA VAL A 3 16.31 -17.54 8.74
C VAL A 3 15.99 -16.63 7.57
N MET A 4 16.81 -15.60 7.38
CA MET A 4 16.96 -14.98 6.09
C MET A 4 17.27 -16.15 5.18
N THR A 5 16.27 -16.57 4.41
CA THR A 5 16.48 -17.50 3.30
C THR A 5 17.61 -16.85 2.51
N ARG A 6 18.81 -17.41 2.66
CA ARG A 6 19.92 -17.09 1.78
C ARG A 6 19.37 -17.31 0.38
N GLY A 7 19.68 -16.44 -0.58
CA GLY A 7 19.43 -16.79 -1.98
C GLY A 7 19.95 -18.21 -2.16
N ALA A 8 19.06 -19.14 -2.48
CA ALA A 8 19.46 -20.52 -2.65
C ALA A 8 20.32 -20.53 -3.90
N LEU A 9 21.57 -20.98 -3.80
CA LEU A 9 22.36 -21.26 -4.99
C LEU A 9 21.55 -22.24 -5.83
N GLN A 10 21.09 -21.78 -6.99
CA GLN A 10 20.44 -22.64 -7.96
C GLN A 10 21.54 -23.24 -8.83
N PRO A 11 21.43 -24.51 -9.22
CA PRO A 11 22.36 -25.10 -10.17
C PRO A 11 22.40 -24.26 -11.45
N GLY A 12 23.58 -24.08 -12.00
CA GLY A 12 23.75 -23.42 -13.29
C GLY A 12 23.18 -24.23 -14.45
N PRO A 13 23.40 -23.82 -15.71
CA PRO A 13 23.09 -24.61 -16.89
C PRO A 13 23.63 -26.06 -16.86
N ASP A 14 24.64 -26.34 -16.04
CA ASP A 14 25.19 -27.68 -15.83
C ASP A 14 24.36 -28.57 -14.87
N GLY A 15 23.39 -28.01 -14.14
CA GLY A 15 22.55 -28.72 -13.20
C GLY A 15 23.26 -29.16 -11.90
N ILE A 16 24.48 -28.67 -11.65
CA ILE A 16 25.28 -29.00 -10.46
C ILE A 16 25.35 -27.77 -9.55
N LEU A 17 25.31 -28.01 -8.23
CA LEU A 17 25.36 -26.95 -7.21
C LEU A 17 26.79 -26.85 -6.66
N GLY A 18 27.33 -25.64 -6.56
CA GLY A 18 28.69 -25.36 -6.11
C GLY A 18 29.69 -25.09 -7.24
N THR A 19 29.22 -24.89 -8.47
CA THR A 19 30.03 -24.60 -9.66
C THR A 19 30.03 -23.09 -9.97
N ALA A 20 30.93 -22.66 -10.86
CA ALA A 20 31.09 -21.23 -11.17
C ALA A 20 29.87 -20.63 -11.90
N ASP A 21 29.00 -21.47 -12.45
CA ASP A 21 27.77 -21.12 -13.14
C ASP A 21 26.52 -21.20 -12.26
N ASP A 22 26.66 -21.51 -10.96
CA ASP A 22 25.58 -21.43 -9.98
C ASP A 22 24.84 -20.09 -10.11
N VAL A 23 23.53 -20.19 -10.31
CA VAL A 23 22.64 -19.04 -10.36
C VAL A 23 22.40 -18.58 -8.93
N LYS A 24 22.94 -17.40 -8.60
CA LYS A 24 22.78 -16.74 -7.30
C LYS A 24 21.49 -15.92 -7.26
N GLU A 25 20.36 -16.57 -7.55
CA GLU A 25 19.06 -15.92 -7.51
C GLU A 25 18.22 -16.45 -6.35
N SER A 26 17.59 -15.53 -5.64
CA SER A 26 16.56 -15.88 -4.67
C SER A 26 15.33 -16.46 -5.39
N LEU A 27 14.77 -17.56 -4.87
CA LEU A 27 13.53 -18.11 -5.41
C LEU A 27 12.40 -17.11 -5.16
N ASN A 28 11.88 -16.51 -6.22
CA ASN A 28 10.75 -15.60 -6.12
C ASN A 28 9.46 -16.40 -5.92
N LEU A 29 8.93 -16.37 -4.70
CA LEU A 29 7.65 -16.98 -4.33
C LEU A 29 6.45 -16.07 -4.63
N THR A 30 6.71 -14.85 -5.09
CA THR A 30 5.72 -13.84 -5.42
C THR A 30 5.60 -13.65 -6.92
N THR A 31 4.38 -13.35 -7.38
CA THR A 31 4.11 -12.96 -8.76
C THR A 31 4.86 -11.66 -9.09
N PRO A 32 5.37 -11.49 -10.33
CA PRO A 32 6.09 -10.29 -10.73
C PRO A 32 5.17 -9.10 -11.06
N TRP A 33 3.87 -9.24 -10.83
CA TRP A 33 2.84 -8.29 -11.27
C TRP A 33 2.36 -7.42 -10.10
N VAL A 34 1.80 -6.26 -10.41
CA VAL A 34 1.15 -5.40 -9.42
C VAL A 34 -0.28 -5.91 -9.20
N ASP A 35 -0.42 -7.08 -8.58
CA ASP A 35 -1.68 -7.84 -8.49
C ASP A 35 -2.25 -7.91 -7.07
N GLN A 36 -1.74 -7.08 -6.16
CA GLN A 36 -2.16 -7.03 -4.77
C GLN A 36 -2.08 -8.41 -4.08
N ASN A 37 -1.04 -9.20 -4.39
CA ASN A 37 -0.75 -10.47 -3.72
C ASN A 37 -0.63 -10.34 -2.19
N GLN A 38 -0.44 -9.14 -1.65
CA GLN A 38 -0.48 -8.86 -0.22
C GLN A 38 -1.86 -9.16 0.40
N THR A 39 -2.94 -9.04 -0.36
CA THR A 39 -4.30 -9.44 0.07
C THR A 39 -4.65 -10.82 -0.48
N TYR A 40 -4.28 -11.12 -1.74
CA TYR A 40 -4.77 -12.30 -2.46
C TYR A 40 -3.76 -13.43 -2.63
N THR A 41 -2.54 -13.30 -2.12
CA THR A 41 -1.42 -14.25 -2.26
C THR A 41 -1.02 -14.64 -3.69
N SER A 42 0.17 -15.21 -3.82
CA SER A 42 0.71 -15.68 -5.11
C SER A 42 0.48 -17.17 -5.36
N HIS A 43 -0.15 -17.91 -4.42
CA HIS A 43 -0.43 -19.33 -4.59
C HIS A 43 -1.93 -19.67 -4.45
N PRO A 44 -2.55 -20.38 -5.42
CA PRO A 44 -3.98 -20.71 -5.40
C PRO A 44 -4.43 -21.48 -4.14
N SER A 45 -3.60 -22.39 -3.61
CA SER A 45 -3.92 -23.10 -2.37
C SER A 45 -4.05 -22.18 -1.17
N HIS A 46 -3.20 -21.15 -1.07
CA HIS A 46 -3.25 -20.23 0.06
C HIS A 46 -4.51 -19.33 -0.04
N GLN A 47 -4.96 -18.97 -1.24
CA GLN A 47 -6.25 -18.26 -1.42
C GLN A 47 -7.46 -18.98 -0.84
N VAL A 48 -7.46 -20.33 -0.84
CA VAL A 48 -8.55 -21.10 -0.24
C VAL A 48 -8.73 -20.76 1.23
N PHE A 49 -7.66 -20.43 1.95
CA PHE A 49 -7.75 -20.14 3.38
C PHE A 49 -8.00 -18.66 3.70
N LEU A 50 -7.74 -17.78 2.74
CA LEU A 50 -8.01 -16.34 2.85
C LEU A 50 -9.46 -15.99 2.51
N ARG A 51 -10.21 -16.87 1.86
CA ARG A 51 -11.64 -16.66 1.52
C ARG A 51 -12.55 -16.98 2.69
N GLN A 52 -13.69 -16.32 2.76
CA GLN A 52 -14.73 -16.66 3.71
C GLN A 52 -15.70 -17.70 3.14
N TYR A 53 -16.08 -18.68 3.98
CA TYR A 53 -16.98 -19.77 3.60
C TYR A 53 -18.19 -19.89 4.53
N VAL A 54 -19.34 -20.13 3.91
CA VAL A 54 -20.60 -20.44 4.57
C VAL A 54 -21.11 -21.82 4.12
N CYS A 55 -22.06 -22.40 4.85
CA CYS A 55 -22.59 -23.71 4.49
C CYS A 55 -23.80 -23.55 3.56
N ALA A 56 -23.79 -24.28 2.44
CA ALA A 56 -24.70 -24.04 1.31
C ALA A 56 -26.21 -24.11 1.66
N THR A 57 -26.60 -24.95 2.62
CA THR A 57 -28.01 -25.14 2.99
C THR A 57 -28.39 -24.36 4.25
N ASN A 58 -27.43 -24.07 5.12
CA ASN A 58 -27.61 -23.22 6.30
C ASN A 58 -26.38 -22.33 6.51
N PRO A 59 -26.35 -21.13 5.92
CA PRO A 59 -25.18 -20.24 6.01
C PRO A 59 -24.74 -19.90 7.44
N ALA A 60 -25.68 -19.91 8.40
CA ALA A 60 -25.41 -19.64 9.81
C ALA A 60 -24.87 -20.86 10.59
N ALA A 61 -24.85 -22.05 10.00
CA ALA A 61 -24.32 -23.24 10.67
C ALA A 61 -22.82 -23.08 10.92
N ALA A 62 -22.37 -23.37 12.14
CA ALA A 62 -20.94 -23.31 12.48
C ALA A 62 -20.11 -24.28 11.62
N VAL A 63 -20.56 -25.54 11.52
CA VAL A 63 -19.87 -26.62 10.81
C VAL A 63 -20.61 -26.98 9.53
N CYS A 64 -19.88 -27.08 8.41
CA CYS A 64 -20.44 -27.52 7.14
C CYS A 64 -20.44 -29.04 7.01
N GLY A 65 -21.28 -29.56 6.09
CA GLY A 65 -21.49 -30.98 5.87
C GLY A 65 -22.86 -31.47 6.37
N GLY A 66 -23.25 -32.67 5.95
CA GLY A 66 -24.55 -33.25 6.28
C GLY A 66 -25.71 -32.34 5.89
N ALA A 67 -26.61 -32.06 6.84
CA ALA A 67 -27.79 -31.23 6.61
C ALA A 67 -27.49 -29.72 6.41
N ALA A 68 -26.31 -29.25 6.81
CA ALA A 68 -25.89 -27.85 6.61
C ALA A 68 -25.40 -27.57 5.18
N GLY A 69 -25.12 -28.62 4.41
CA GLY A 69 -24.59 -28.52 3.04
C GLY A 69 -23.08 -28.32 2.99
N ALA A 70 -22.52 -28.45 1.78
CA ALA A 70 -21.09 -28.26 1.51
C ALA A 70 -20.66 -26.79 1.74
N PRO A 71 -19.37 -26.52 1.99
CA PRO A 71 -18.84 -25.17 2.03
C PRO A 71 -18.95 -24.49 0.66
N ILE A 72 -19.45 -23.25 0.65
CA ILE A 72 -19.47 -22.36 -0.50
C ILE A 72 -18.88 -21.00 -0.11
N PRO A 73 -18.13 -20.33 -1.00
CA PRO A 73 -17.66 -18.98 -0.72
C PRO A 73 -18.86 -18.01 -0.68
N ASP A 74 -18.81 -17.02 0.20
CA ASP A 74 -19.81 -15.94 0.26
C ASP A 74 -19.40 -14.69 -0.55
N GLY A 75 -18.18 -14.70 -1.11
CA GLY A 75 -17.64 -13.60 -1.90
C GLY A 75 -16.66 -12.71 -1.16
N LYS A 76 -16.46 -12.92 0.15
CA LYS A 76 -15.57 -12.10 0.99
C LYS A 76 -14.19 -12.73 1.20
N VAL A 77 -13.23 -11.90 1.58
CA VAL A 77 -12.00 -12.31 2.28
C VAL A 77 -12.37 -12.55 3.76
N LEU A 78 -11.73 -13.51 4.42
CA LEU A 78 -12.05 -13.95 5.77
C LEU A 78 -12.03 -12.80 6.79
N ASP A 79 -13.19 -12.45 7.31
CA ASP A 79 -13.31 -11.47 8.40
C ASP A 79 -12.83 -12.07 9.74
N GLY A 80 -12.14 -11.24 10.51
CA GLY A 80 -11.65 -11.52 11.85
C GLY A 80 -12.62 -11.06 12.94
N ASP A 81 -12.06 -10.47 14.00
CA ASP A 81 -12.83 -9.92 15.12
C ASP A 81 -12.99 -8.38 15.00
N HIS A 82 -13.46 -7.71 16.06
CA HIS A 82 -13.61 -6.24 16.15
C HIS A 82 -14.44 -5.58 15.05
N CYS A 83 -15.44 -6.29 14.57
CA CYS A 83 -16.40 -5.82 13.58
C CYS A 83 -17.23 -4.64 14.07
N GLY A 84 -17.49 -3.68 13.19
CA GLY A 84 -18.48 -2.64 13.39
C GLY A 84 -19.16 -2.26 12.07
N PRO A 85 -20.40 -1.75 12.10
CA PRO A 85 -21.12 -1.40 10.88
C PRO A 85 -20.42 -0.26 10.14
N ARG A 86 -20.34 -0.36 8.80
CA ARG A 86 -19.78 0.71 7.96
C ARG A 86 -20.67 1.95 7.90
N GLY A 87 -21.98 1.77 8.06
CA GLY A 87 -22.98 2.84 7.95
C GLY A 87 -23.57 3.04 6.54
N THR A 88 -23.29 2.14 5.59
CA THR A 88 -23.88 2.16 4.23
C THR A 88 -25.36 1.77 4.19
N GLY A 89 -25.85 1.09 5.22
CA GLY A 89 -27.20 0.51 5.25
C GLY A 89 -27.33 -0.81 4.47
N PHE A 90 -26.24 -1.32 3.90
CA PHE A 90 -26.22 -2.64 3.26
C PHE A 90 -26.24 -3.76 4.30
N PRO A 91 -26.98 -4.86 4.08
CA PRO A 91 -26.90 -6.03 4.95
C PRO A 91 -25.48 -6.60 5.00
N ASN A 92 -24.98 -6.89 6.21
CA ASN A 92 -23.68 -7.52 6.45
C ASN A 92 -22.46 -6.73 5.93
N ASP A 93 -22.57 -5.41 5.74
CA ASP A 93 -21.43 -4.55 5.40
C ASP A 93 -20.80 -3.97 6.68
N ASP A 94 -20.04 -4.84 7.35
CA ASP A 94 -19.24 -4.50 8.52
C ASP A 94 -17.77 -4.31 8.13
N ILE A 95 -17.06 -3.45 8.88
CA ILE A 95 -15.61 -3.37 8.86
C ILE A 95 -15.09 -4.22 10.02
N CYS A 96 -14.55 -5.38 9.70
CA CYS A 96 -13.90 -6.31 10.64
C CYS A 96 -12.39 -6.28 10.47
N ASN A 97 -11.65 -6.74 11.50
CA ASN A 97 -10.23 -7.00 11.36
C ASN A 97 -9.99 -8.05 10.26
N ILE A 98 -8.79 -8.08 9.70
CA ILE A 98 -8.32 -9.20 8.89
C ILE A 98 -8.46 -10.50 9.69
N GLY A 99 -8.83 -11.60 9.04
CA GLY A 99 -8.80 -12.94 9.64
C GLY A 99 -7.44 -13.25 10.26
N ASN A 100 -7.43 -13.53 11.56
CA ASN A 100 -6.21 -13.92 12.28
C ASN A 100 -5.98 -15.44 12.20
N TRP A 101 -4.82 -15.91 12.67
CA TRP A 101 -4.48 -17.33 12.62
C TRP A 101 -5.50 -18.21 13.34
N GLY A 102 -6.05 -17.74 14.46
CA GLY A 102 -7.14 -18.41 15.17
C GLY A 102 -8.38 -18.62 14.29
N LYS A 103 -8.79 -17.58 13.54
CA LYS A 103 -9.92 -17.64 12.61
C LYS A 103 -9.66 -18.53 11.40
N VAL A 104 -8.44 -18.51 10.85
CA VAL A 104 -8.05 -19.40 9.76
C VAL A 104 -8.14 -20.86 10.20
N LYS A 105 -7.58 -21.21 11.38
CA LYS A 105 -7.71 -22.56 11.95
C LYS A 105 -9.17 -22.95 12.19
N GLN A 106 -9.95 -22.05 12.77
CA GLN A 106 -11.37 -22.29 13.04
C GLN A 106 -12.16 -22.56 11.74
N GLN A 107 -12.01 -21.70 10.73
CA GLN A 107 -12.68 -21.87 9.45
C GLN A 107 -12.21 -23.14 8.72
N ALA A 108 -10.91 -23.42 8.71
CA ALA A 108 -10.37 -24.62 8.08
C ALA A 108 -11.01 -25.88 8.68
N ALA A 109 -11.10 -25.96 10.01
CA ALA A 109 -11.69 -27.11 10.69
C ALA A 109 -13.20 -27.22 10.43
N GLN A 110 -13.93 -26.13 10.59
CA GLN A 110 -15.40 -26.14 10.62
C GLN A 110 -16.03 -26.08 9.22
N LYS A 111 -15.44 -25.31 8.29
CA LYS A 111 -15.99 -25.09 6.94
C LYS A 111 -15.34 -26.00 5.92
N LEU A 112 -14.00 -26.13 5.95
CA LEU A 112 -13.25 -26.88 4.94
C LEU A 112 -12.97 -28.34 5.35
N GLY A 113 -13.16 -28.68 6.62
CA GLY A 113 -12.91 -30.02 7.16
C GLY A 113 -11.43 -30.37 7.33
N ILE A 114 -10.56 -29.36 7.49
CA ILE A 114 -9.11 -29.51 7.59
C ILE A 114 -8.63 -29.06 8.96
N GLN A 115 -7.86 -29.90 9.64
CA GLN A 115 -7.24 -29.58 10.92
C GLN A 115 -5.81 -29.08 10.71
N PHE A 116 -5.54 -27.88 11.20
CA PHE A 116 -4.19 -27.33 11.33
C PHE A 116 -3.60 -27.55 12.72
N LEU A 117 -2.30 -27.80 12.75
CA LEU A 117 -1.43 -27.63 13.91
C LEU A 117 -0.76 -26.26 13.83
N ASP A 118 -0.26 -25.74 14.94
CA ASP A 118 0.38 -24.42 14.94
C ASP A 118 1.67 -24.38 14.12
N THR A 119 2.39 -25.49 13.99
CA THR A 119 3.55 -25.57 13.11
C THR A 119 3.20 -25.42 11.63
N ASP A 120 1.93 -25.63 11.23
CA ASP A 120 1.48 -25.44 9.85
C ASP A 120 1.42 -23.97 9.44
N VAL A 121 1.53 -23.04 10.39
CA VAL A 121 1.57 -21.60 10.11
C VAL A 121 2.73 -21.19 9.19
N LEU A 122 3.81 -21.98 9.21
CA LEU A 122 5.04 -21.70 8.46
C LEU A 122 5.00 -22.22 7.03
N ASP A 123 4.06 -23.09 6.66
CA ASP A 123 3.98 -23.64 5.31
C ASP A 123 2.58 -24.18 4.96
N VAL A 124 1.93 -23.52 4.00
CA VAL A 124 0.57 -23.81 3.54
C VAL A 124 0.51 -25.20 2.88
N PRO A 125 -0.48 -26.05 3.22
CA PRO A 125 -0.68 -27.33 2.55
C PRO A 125 -1.23 -27.12 1.13
N LEU A 126 -0.91 -28.04 0.23
CA LEU A 126 -1.42 -28.05 -1.13
C LEU A 126 -2.86 -28.60 -1.17
N ILE A 127 -3.79 -27.75 -1.58
CA ILE A 127 -5.18 -28.05 -1.88
C ILE A 127 -5.36 -28.15 -3.38
N LEU A 128 -6.24 -29.07 -3.81
CA LEU A 128 -6.63 -29.15 -5.21
C LEU A 128 -7.51 -27.95 -5.57
N THR A 129 -6.98 -27.03 -6.38
CA THR A 129 -7.67 -25.82 -6.82
C THR A 129 -7.62 -25.66 -8.35
N ASP A 130 -8.41 -24.73 -8.87
CA ASP A 130 -8.09 -24.11 -10.16
C ASP A 130 -7.02 -23.00 -10.01
N PRO A 131 -6.53 -22.40 -11.11
CA PRO A 131 -5.53 -21.34 -11.05
C PRO A 131 -5.96 -20.06 -10.32
N TYR A 132 -7.26 -19.89 -10.07
CA TYR A 132 -7.81 -18.71 -9.42
C TYR A 132 -8.07 -18.94 -7.93
N GLY A 133 -7.71 -20.10 -7.36
CA GLY A 133 -7.89 -20.40 -5.94
C GLY A 133 -9.27 -20.94 -5.56
N HIS A 134 -10.12 -21.29 -6.53
CA HIS A 134 -11.36 -22.01 -6.25
C HIS A 134 -11.03 -23.50 -6.07
N PHE A 135 -11.20 -24.03 -4.85
CA PHE A 135 -10.95 -25.43 -4.58
C PHE A 135 -11.91 -26.33 -5.38
N LYS A 136 -11.44 -27.51 -5.78
CA LYS A 136 -12.28 -28.52 -6.42
C LYS A 136 -12.98 -29.34 -5.34
N PRO A 137 -14.32 -29.28 -5.23
CA PRO A 137 -15.04 -29.99 -4.18
C PRO A 137 -14.85 -31.51 -4.30
N GLY A 138 -14.61 -32.15 -3.16
CA GLY A 138 -14.50 -33.60 -3.08
C GLY A 138 -15.83 -34.31 -3.36
N PRO A 139 -15.78 -35.54 -3.89
CA PRO A 139 -16.97 -36.24 -4.35
C PRO A 139 -17.86 -36.77 -3.22
N ALA A 140 -17.37 -36.91 -1.98
CA ALA A 140 -18.15 -37.52 -0.90
C ALA A 140 -18.94 -36.48 -0.08
N ARG A 141 -18.38 -35.29 0.15
CA ARG A 141 -18.95 -34.27 1.05
C ARG A 141 -18.95 -32.86 0.43
N GLY A 142 -18.31 -32.66 -0.72
CA GLY A 142 -18.11 -31.34 -1.30
C GLY A 142 -17.07 -30.50 -0.55
N MET A 143 -16.17 -31.13 0.21
CA MET A 143 -15.15 -30.45 1.02
C MET A 143 -13.86 -30.23 0.23
N ALA A 144 -12.94 -29.42 0.77
CA ALA A 144 -11.62 -29.21 0.18
C ALA A 144 -10.81 -30.51 0.17
N GLN A 145 -9.97 -30.70 -0.86
CA GLN A 145 -9.16 -31.90 -1.03
C GLN A 145 -7.66 -31.60 -0.88
N LEU A 146 -7.02 -32.24 0.11
CA LEU A 146 -5.57 -32.21 0.30
C LEU A 146 -4.88 -33.08 -0.76
N VAL A 147 -3.75 -32.59 -1.28
CA VAL A 147 -2.92 -33.32 -2.24
C VAL A 147 -1.74 -33.96 -1.50
N LEU A 148 -1.74 -35.29 -1.44
CA LEU A 148 -0.74 -36.10 -0.78
C LEU A 148 0.16 -36.82 -1.80
N PRO A 149 1.39 -37.20 -1.42
CA PRO A 149 2.26 -38.00 -2.26
C PRO A 149 1.60 -39.35 -2.62
N PRO A 150 2.01 -39.95 -3.74
CA PRO A 150 1.50 -41.24 -4.14
C PRO A 150 1.87 -42.31 -3.10
N ALA A 151 0.98 -43.29 -2.90
CA ALA A 151 1.22 -44.40 -1.97
C ALA A 151 2.40 -45.29 -2.38
N THR A 152 2.79 -45.23 -3.66
CA THR A 152 3.94 -45.95 -4.23
C THR A 152 4.75 -44.99 -5.12
N PRO A 153 6.09 -45.07 -5.15
CA PRO A 153 6.92 -44.25 -6.02
C PRO A 153 6.46 -44.33 -7.50
N GLY A 154 6.26 -43.17 -8.14
CA GLY A 154 5.80 -43.08 -9.54
C GLY A 154 4.28 -43.21 -9.75
N GLY A 155 3.48 -43.35 -8.69
CA GLY A 155 2.01 -43.34 -8.77
C GLY A 155 1.41 -41.93 -8.88
N ALA A 156 0.10 -41.85 -9.08
CA ALA A 156 -0.64 -40.59 -9.03
C ALA A 156 -0.79 -40.06 -7.59
N ASN A 157 -0.78 -38.74 -7.44
CA ASN A 157 -1.02 -38.08 -6.15
C ASN A 157 -2.35 -38.52 -5.55
N ARG A 158 -2.37 -38.72 -4.24
CA ARG A 158 -3.58 -39.06 -3.49
C ARG A 158 -4.35 -37.78 -3.17
N LEU A 159 -5.66 -37.82 -3.36
CA LEU A 159 -6.56 -36.75 -2.94
C LEU A 159 -7.31 -37.20 -1.69
N VAL A 160 -7.16 -36.45 -0.60
CA VAL A 160 -7.87 -36.71 0.66
C VAL A 160 -8.86 -35.57 0.89
N GLU A 161 -10.14 -35.89 0.82
CA GLU A 161 -11.21 -34.93 1.11
C GLU A 161 -11.32 -34.69 2.62
N GLY A 162 -11.38 -33.41 3.00
CA GLY A 162 -11.56 -33.00 4.38
C GLY A 162 -12.88 -33.49 5.00
N ASN A 163 -12.85 -33.72 6.31
CA ASN A 163 -14.01 -34.15 7.07
C ASN A 163 -14.03 -33.47 8.44
N PRO A 164 -14.95 -32.52 8.69
CA PRO A 164 -15.06 -31.84 9.98
C PRO A 164 -15.27 -32.79 11.18
N ALA A 165 -15.78 -34.01 10.96
CA ALA A 165 -15.99 -34.99 12.03
C ALA A 165 -14.71 -35.76 12.44
N ASP A 166 -13.63 -35.70 11.64
CA ASP A 166 -12.38 -36.37 11.95
C ASP A 166 -11.71 -35.77 13.20
N ASN A 167 -10.82 -36.55 13.83
CA ASN A 167 -9.98 -36.12 14.96
C ASN A 167 -10.76 -35.51 16.14
N GLY A 168 -11.95 -36.05 16.40
CA GLY A 168 -12.82 -35.57 17.48
C GLY A 168 -13.54 -34.27 17.13
N GLY A 169 -13.88 -34.05 15.86
CA GLY A 169 -14.57 -32.84 15.41
C GLY A 169 -13.62 -31.68 15.03
N LYS A 170 -12.34 -31.98 14.82
CA LYS A 170 -11.29 -30.97 14.53
C LYS A 170 -10.95 -30.87 13.04
N GLY A 171 -11.44 -31.78 12.21
CA GLY A 171 -11.08 -31.85 10.79
C GLY A 171 -10.00 -32.89 10.50
N THR A 172 -9.75 -33.14 9.21
CA THR A 172 -8.71 -34.05 8.74
C THR A 172 -7.34 -33.39 8.85
N LEU A 173 -6.39 -34.04 9.51
CA LEU A 173 -5.02 -33.54 9.66
C LEU A 173 -4.34 -33.36 8.30
N VAL A 174 -3.55 -32.30 8.18
CA VAL A 174 -2.74 -32.00 6.97
C VAL A 174 -1.44 -32.83 6.89
N ASP A 175 -1.26 -33.80 7.79
CA ASP A 175 -0.05 -34.62 7.86
C ASP A 175 0.20 -35.37 6.54
N GLY A 176 1.44 -35.27 6.05
CA GLY A 176 1.86 -35.83 4.78
C GLY A 176 1.35 -35.12 3.51
N ALA A 177 0.59 -34.03 3.61
CA ALA A 177 0.23 -33.22 2.43
C ALA A 177 1.48 -32.55 1.83
N PHE A 178 1.49 -32.36 0.50
CA PHE A 178 2.49 -31.49 -0.12
C PHE A 178 2.37 -30.08 0.42
N ARG A 179 3.50 -29.37 0.46
CA ARG A 179 3.59 -28.00 0.93
C ARG A 179 3.90 -27.05 -0.22
N THR A 180 3.45 -25.81 -0.13
CA THR A 180 3.62 -24.83 -1.22
C THR A 180 4.91 -24.03 -1.09
N GLY A 181 5.55 -24.03 0.08
CA GLY A 181 6.69 -23.17 0.39
C GLY A 181 6.29 -21.74 0.78
N HIS A 182 4.99 -21.50 1.05
CA HIS A 182 4.47 -20.20 1.49
C HIS A 182 4.00 -20.33 2.93
N GLY A 183 4.54 -19.52 3.84
CA GLY A 183 3.99 -19.40 5.19
C GLY A 183 2.72 -18.57 5.21
N PHE A 184 1.77 -18.94 6.07
CA PHE A 184 0.68 -18.04 6.47
C PHE A 184 1.25 -16.83 7.21
N LEU A 185 2.24 -17.07 8.07
CA LEU A 185 3.00 -16.04 8.78
C LEU A 185 4.50 -16.32 8.65
N ASN A 186 5.24 -15.29 8.28
CA ASN A 186 6.70 -15.24 8.27
C ASN A 186 7.20 -14.33 9.40
N ASP A 187 6.51 -13.22 9.63
CA ASP A 187 6.84 -12.24 10.66
C ASP A 187 5.93 -12.46 11.87
N ILE A 188 6.42 -13.29 12.79
CA ILE A 188 5.73 -13.72 14.00
C ILE A 188 6.45 -13.12 15.22
N ALA A 189 5.69 -12.65 16.21
CA ALA A 189 6.24 -12.26 17.50
C ALA A 189 7.12 -13.38 18.09
N HIS A 190 8.30 -13.04 18.60
CA HIS A 190 9.33 -14.03 18.94
C HIS A 190 8.87 -15.09 19.94
N ASN A 191 8.01 -14.72 20.88
CA ASN A 191 7.42 -15.64 21.87
C ASN A 191 6.27 -16.48 21.32
N ALA A 192 5.72 -16.18 20.15
CA ALA A 192 4.63 -16.90 19.51
C ALA A 192 5.10 -17.89 18.43
N VAL A 193 6.42 -18.01 18.19
CA VAL A 193 6.96 -18.92 17.17
C VAL A 193 6.81 -20.37 17.64
N PRO A 194 6.07 -21.25 16.91
CA PRO A 194 5.75 -22.60 17.39
C PRO A 194 6.89 -23.62 17.22
N VAL A 195 8.10 -23.18 16.88
CA VAL A 195 9.27 -24.02 16.63
C VAL A 195 10.53 -23.43 17.25
N ASP A 196 11.47 -24.30 17.63
CA ASP A 196 12.79 -23.90 18.10
C ASP A 196 13.72 -23.45 16.95
N ALA A 197 14.93 -23.02 17.29
CA ALA A 197 15.92 -22.57 16.30
C ALA A 197 16.40 -23.68 15.33
N ASN A 198 16.11 -24.94 15.62
CA ASN A 198 16.41 -26.09 14.77
C ASN A 198 15.18 -26.56 13.97
N GLY A 199 14.03 -25.91 14.12
CA GLY A 199 12.76 -26.28 13.47
C GLY A 199 11.98 -27.39 14.18
N ASN A 200 12.34 -27.75 15.42
CA ASN A 200 11.55 -28.72 16.19
C ASN A 200 10.32 -28.03 16.78
N ALA A 201 9.17 -28.69 16.74
CA ALA A 201 7.93 -28.19 17.33
C ALA A 201 8.08 -27.94 18.84
N LEU A 202 7.65 -26.76 19.29
CA LEU A 202 7.52 -26.42 20.71
C LEU A 202 6.09 -26.72 21.18
N PRO A 203 5.90 -27.10 22.45
CA PRO A 203 4.58 -27.14 23.06
C PRO A 203 4.03 -25.70 23.29
N PRO A 204 2.70 -25.50 23.20
CA PRO A 204 2.08 -24.27 23.68
C PRO A 204 2.34 -24.11 25.18
N ASP A 205 2.30 -22.88 25.67
CA ASP A 205 2.36 -22.62 27.09
C ASP A 205 1.06 -23.09 27.80
N THR A 206 1.01 -22.92 29.12
CA THR A 206 -0.10 -23.47 29.92
C THR A 206 -1.16 -22.46 30.28
N ASP A 207 -0.94 -21.18 29.98
CA ASP A 207 -1.90 -20.14 30.34
C ASP A 207 -2.88 -19.89 29.19
N THR A 208 -3.64 -18.80 29.26
CA THR A 208 -4.64 -18.46 28.25
C THR A 208 -4.62 -16.96 27.97
N THR A 209 -3.45 -16.35 28.14
CA THR A 209 -3.23 -14.90 28.14
C THR A 209 -2.02 -14.57 27.30
N ILE A 210 -2.08 -13.43 26.60
CA ILE A 210 -0.96 -12.98 25.78
C ILE A 210 0.14 -12.46 26.69
N CYS A 211 1.35 -12.97 26.53
CA CYS A 211 2.57 -12.53 27.18
C CYS A 211 3.24 -11.41 26.36
N ASP A 212 3.32 -10.20 26.92
CA ASP A 212 4.22 -9.16 26.43
C ASP A 212 5.64 -9.39 26.98
N PHE A 213 6.38 -10.24 26.28
CA PHE A 213 7.76 -10.58 26.63
C PHE A 213 8.70 -9.34 26.66
N ARG A 214 8.32 -8.24 26.00
CA ARG A 214 9.13 -7.01 25.96
C ARG A 214 9.05 -6.25 27.29
N GLN A 215 7.94 -6.38 28.01
CA GLN A 215 7.77 -5.80 29.35
C GLN A 215 8.22 -6.75 30.44
N VAL A 216 7.81 -8.02 30.37
CA VAL A 216 8.09 -9.02 31.39
C VAL A 216 8.57 -10.31 30.74
N PRO A 217 9.89 -10.49 30.54
CA PRO A 217 10.42 -11.69 29.88
C PRO A 217 10.07 -13.02 30.56
N SER A 218 9.66 -12.99 31.83
CA SER A 218 9.28 -14.17 32.60
C SER A 218 7.82 -14.60 32.47
N CYS A 219 6.98 -13.88 31.70
CA CYS A 219 5.59 -14.32 31.50
C CYS A 219 5.52 -15.62 30.68
N GLN A 220 6.47 -15.83 29.75
CA GLN A 220 6.53 -17.04 28.94
C GLN A 220 7.34 -18.14 29.64
N GLN A 221 6.81 -19.36 29.62
CA GLN A 221 7.52 -20.53 30.14
C GLN A 221 8.71 -20.90 29.23
N PRO A 222 9.90 -21.23 29.77
CA PRO A 222 11.02 -21.64 28.94
C PRO A 222 10.72 -22.91 28.14
N GLY A 223 10.93 -22.87 26.82
CA GLY A 223 10.72 -24.01 25.94
C GLY A 223 9.27 -24.19 25.48
N THR A 224 8.40 -23.21 25.69
CA THR A 224 7.05 -23.15 25.13
C THR A 224 6.90 -21.96 24.17
N TYR A 225 5.79 -21.86 23.45
CA TYR A 225 5.37 -20.65 22.74
C TYR A 225 3.99 -20.19 23.24
N ASP A 226 3.71 -18.91 23.09
CA ASP A 226 2.43 -18.28 23.42
C ASP A 226 1.45 -18.47 22.24
N ASP A 227 0.49 -19.38 22.38
CA ASP A 227 -0.42 -19.74 21.30
C ASP A 227 -1.58 -18.75 21.16
N GLU A 228 -1.99 -18.04 22.22
CA GLU A 228 -2.92 -16.92 22.12
C GLU A 228 -2.35 -15.80 21.24
N LEU A 229 -1.10 -15.43 21.46
CA LEU A 229 -0.42 -14.42 20.66
C LEU A 229 -0.21 -14.90 19.22
N LEU A 230 0.14 -16.17 19.01
CA LEU A 230 0.20 -16.74 17.66
C LEU A 230 -1.16 -16.61 16.95
N ASN A 231 -2.25 -16.95 17.65
CA ASN A 231 -3.61 -16.86 17.11
C ASN A 231 -4.03 -15.42 16.80
N ALA A 232 -3.47 -14.42 17.47
CA ALA A 232 -3.77 -13.01 17.27
C ALA A 232 -3.15 -12.41 16.00
N HIS A 233 -2.14 -13.04 15.39
CA HIS A 233 -1.50 -12.52 14.18
C HIS A 233 -2.46 -12.56 12.97
N PHE A 234 -2.52 -11.46 12.22
CA PHE A 234 -3.33 -11.34 11.02
C PHE A 234 -2.78 -12.18 9.88
N VAL A 235 -3.61 -12.99 9.23
CA VAL A 235 -3.19 -13.79 8.09
C VAL A 235 -3.55 -13.04 6.81
N THR A 236 -2.52 -12.63 6.08
CA THR A 236 -2.67 -11.91 4.81
C THR A 236 -2.14 -12.74 3.66
N GLY A 237 -2.25 -12.25 2.43
CA GLY A 237 -1.69 -12.94 1.27
C GLY A 237 -0.16 -13.02 1.26
N ASP A 238 0.49 -12.15 2.03
CA ASP A 238 1.93 -12.14 2.30
C ASP A 238 2.20 -12.44 3.79
N GLY A 239 3.10 -13.38 4.08
CA GLY A 239 3.41 -13.78 5.47
C GLY A 239 4.02 -12.67 6.34
N ARG A 240 4.41 -11.52 5.77
CA ARG A 240 5.03 -10.39 6.48
C ARG A 240 4.03 -9.33 6.93
N GLY A 241 2.73 -9.54 6.74
CA GLY A 241 1.70 -8.53 7.05
C GLY A 241 1.65 -8.02 8.51
N ASN A 242 2.35 -8.68 9.44
CA ASN A 242 2.44 -8.30 10.86
C ASN A 242 3.81 -7.71 11.25
N GLU A 243 4.70 -7.43 10.29
CA GLU A 243 6.02 -6.86 10.58
C GLU A 243 5.92 -5.63 11.47
N ASN A 244 5.01 -4.72 11.14
CA ASN A 244 4.60 -3.60 11.99
C ASN A 244 3.10 -3.28 11.85
N ILE A 245 2.50 -2.66 12.88
CA ILE A 245 1.06 -2.33 12.90
C ILE A 245 0.60 -1.35 11.80
N MET A 246 1.50 -0.55 11.24
CA MET A 246 1.18 0.38 10.15
C MET A 246 1.07 -0.35 8.82
N LEU A 247 1.92 -1.36 8.60
CA LEU A 247 1.74 -2.29 7.49
C LEU A 247 0.41 -3.02 7.61
N SER A 248 0.09 -3.56 8.80
CA SER A 248 -1.22 -4.20 9.05
C SER A 248 -2.40 -3.25 8.78
N THR A 249 -2.24 -1.94 9.04
CA THR A 249 -3.25 -0.92 8.70
C THR A 249 -3.54 -0.86 7.20
N VAL A 250 -2.51 -0.91 6.35
CA VAL A 250 -2.70 -0.90 4.89
C VAL A 250 -3.37 -2.19 4.43
N HIS A 251 -3.00 -3.35 4.98
CA HIS A 251 -3.70 -4.60 4.67
C HIS A 251 -5.17 -4.56 5.10
N GLN A 252 -5.45 -4.01 6.28
CA GLN A 252 -6.81 -3.84 6.80
C GLN A 252 -7.65 -2.97 5.88
N LEU A 253 -7.04 -1.92 5.31
CA LEU A 253 -7.72 -1.00 4.39
C LEU A 253 -8.22 -1.72 3.13
N PHE A 254 -7.35 -2.50 2.50
CA PHE A 254 -7.70 -3.24 1.28
C PHE A 254 -8.58 -4.46 1.54
N HIS A 255 -8.45 -5.09 2.72
CA HIS A 255 -9.37 -6.13 3.18
C HIS A 255 -10.80 -5.59 3.29
N ALA A 256 -10.95 -4.47 4.02
CA ALA A 256 -12.24 -3.81 4.19
C ALA A 256 -12.83 -3.35 2.85
N GLU A 257 -12.01 -2.94 1.89
CA GLU A 257 -12.47 -2.53 0.57
C GLU A 257 -12.99 -3.70 -0.28
N HIS A 258 -12.30 -4.83 -0.25
CA HIS A 258 -12.78 -6.03 -0.94
C HIS A 258 -14.16 -6.42 -0.40
N ASN A 259 -14.30 -6.51 0.92
CA ASN A 259 -15.54 -6.95 1.56
C ASN A 259 -16.67 -5.93 1.38
N ARG A 260 -16.35 -4.62 1.28
CA ARG A 260 -17.30 -3.57 0.90
C ARG A 260 -17.84 -3.81 -0.52
N LEU A 261 -16.95 -4.01 -1.49
CA LEU A 261 -17.34 -4.28 -2.89
C LEU A 261 -18.17 -5.56 -3.00
N ALA A 262 -17.76 -6.63 -2.31
CA ALA A 262 -18.51 -7.88 -2.28
C ALA A 262 -19.93 -7.68 -1.74
N SER A 263 -20.08 -6.95 -0.63
CA SER A 263 -21.38 -6.66 0.00
C SER A 263 -22.25 -5.75 -0.89
N GLU A 264 -21.64 -4.75 -1.54
CA GLU A 264 -22.32 -3.85 -2.47
C GLU A 264 -22.81 -4.61 -3.72
N PHE A 265 -21.97 -5.47 -4.31
CA PHE A 265 -22.38 -6.29 -5.46
C PHE A 265 -23.50 -7.25 -5.09
N ASP A 266 -23.40 -7.90 -3.92
CA ASP A 266 -24.45 -8.77 -3.43
C ASP A 266 -25.77 -8.03 -3.22
N HIS A 267 -25.72 -6.86 -2.59
CA HIS A 267 -26.88 -6.01 -2.39
C HIS A 267 -27.53 -5.61 -3.72
N ASN A 268 -26.75 -5.04 -4.64
CA ASN A 268 -27.24 -4.48 -5.90
C ASN A 268 -27.81 -5.54 -6.85
N ILE A 269 -27.20 -6.73 -6.91
CA ILE A 269 -27.70 -7.85 -7.72
C ILE A 269 -29.05 -8.35 -7.18
N ASN A 270 -29.18 -8.44 -5.84
CA ASN A 270 -30.36 -9.01 -5.20
C ASN A 270 -31.48 -8.00 -4.91
N LEU A 271 -31.36 -6.75 -5.37
CA LEU A 271 -32.44 -5.78 -5.28
C LEU A 271 -33.72 -6.29 -5.97
N PRO A 272 -34.90 -6.01 -5.41
CA PRO A 272 -36.16 -6.53 -5.94
C PRO A 272 -36.43 -6.00 -7.34
N VAL A 273 -36.86 -6.91 -8.22
CA VAL A 273 -37.30 -6.56 -9.58
C VAL A 273 -38.66 -5.88 -9.51
N ASN A 274 -38.78 -4.70 -10.11
CA ASN A 274 -40.04 -3.98 -10.16
C ASN A 274 -40.98 -4.65 -11.19
N ALA A 275 -42.18 -5.02 -10.75
CA ALA A 275 -43.15 -5.73 -11.59
C ALA A 275 -43.62 -4.93 -12.81
N ALA A 276 -43.58 -3.60 -12.78
CA ALA A 276 -43.99 -2.73 -13.88
C ALA A 276 -42.89 -2.54 -14.94
N THR A 277 -41.61 -2.48 -14.54
CA THR A 277 -40.49 -2.28 -15.46
C THR A 277 -39.79 -3.58 -15.86
N GLY A 278 -40.00 -4.67 -15.12
CA GLY A 278 -39.37 -5.97 -15.36
C GLY A 278 -37.88 -6.04 -14.98
N VAL A 279 -37.36 -4.98 -14.37
CA VAL A 279 -35.96 -4.86 -13.93
C VAL A 279 -35.85 -4.32 -12.50
N ASN A 280 -34.75 -4.60 -11.82
CA ASN A 280 -34.42 -3.96 -10.55
C ASN A 280 -33.86 -2.54 -10.76
N ALA A 281 -33.48 -1.84 -9.68
CA ALA A 281 -32.95 -0.48 -9.75
C ALA A 281 -31.65 -0.34 -10.56
N PHE A 282 -30.94 -1.46 -10.81
CA PHE A 282 -29.71 -1.52 -11.61
C PHE A 282 -29.95 -2.04 -13.04
N GLY A 283 -31.21 -2.26 -13.43
CA GLY A 283 -31.56 -2.71 -14.78
C GLY A 283 -31.48 -4.23 -14.99
N LEU A 284 -31.29 -5.04 -13.93
CA LEU A 284 -31.25 -6.49 -14.03
C LEU A 284 -32.65 -7.09 -14.01
N THR A 285 -32.91 -8.01 -14.93
CA THR A 285 -34.11 -8.86 -14.96
C THR A 285 -33.99 -10.02 -13.96
N GLN A 286 -35.13 -10.61 -13.56
CA GLN A 286 -35.11 -11.80 -12.70
C GLN A 286 -34.36 -12.99 -13.32
N ALA A 287 -34.39 -13.11 -14.65
CA ALA A 287 -33.66 -14.17 -15.36
C ALA A 287 -32.14 -13.97 -15.25
N GLU A 288 -31.66 -12.73 -15.34
CA GLU A 288 -30.24 -12.41 -15.17
C GLU A 288 -29.78 -12.63 -13.72
N ILE A 289 -30.59 -12.23 -12.74
CA ILE A 289 -30.33 -12.52 -11.32
C ILE A 289 -30.22 -14.03 -11.09
N ASN A 290 -31.17 -14.81 -11.61
CA ASN A 290 -31.11 -16.27 -11.52
C ASN A 290 -29.87 -16.84 -12.25
N GLY A 291 -29.42 -16.20 -13.34
CA GLY A 291 -28.21 -16.56 -14.07
C GLY A 291 -26.92 -16.29 -13.27
N TRP A 292 -26.87 -15.24 -12.47
CA TRP A 292 -25.79 -14.98 -11.51
C TRP A 292 -25.72 -16.07 -10.44
N HIS A 293 -26.87 -16.47 -9.91
CA HIS A 293 -26.99 -17.52 -8.90
C HIS A 293 -26.74 -18.94 -9.44
N ALA A 294 -26.79 -19.12 -10.75
CA ALA A 294 -26.55 -20.40 -11.39
C ALA A 294 -25.05 -20.79 -11.40
N LEU A 295 -24.80 -22.06 -11.10
CA LEU A 295 -23.48 -22.67 -11.25
C LEU A 295 -23.03 -22.61 -12.71
N HIS A 296 -21.85 -22.03 -12.96
CA HIS A 296 -21.27 -22.03 -14.29
C HIS A 296 -20.71 -23.42 -14.64
N ALA A 297 -21.33 -24.11 -15.59
CA ALA A 297 -20.98 -25.50 -15.93
C ALA A 297 -19.50 -25.70 -16.35
N GLY A 298 -18.90 -24.70 -17.01
CA GLY A 298 -17.52 -24.81 -17.51
C GLY A 298 -16.44 -24.68 -16.43
N SER A 299 -16.63 -23.79 -15.46
CA SER A 299 -15.64 -23.53 -14.40
C SER A 299 -15.99 -24.21 -13.06
N GLY A 300 -17.27 -24.55 -12.86
CA GLY A 300 -17.81 -24.96 -11.57
C GLY A 300 -18.00 -23.79 -10.60
N TRP A 301 -17.95 -22.55 -11.07
CA TRP A 301 -18.07 -21.37 -10.21
C TRP A 301 -19.53 -21.08 -9.85
N GLY A 302 -19.79 -20.98 -8.55
CA GLY A 302 -21.07 -20.52 -8.01
C GLY A 302 -21.13 -19.00 -7.87
N TYR A 303 -22.22 -18.51 -7.27
CA TYR A 303 -22.47 -17.09 -7.07
C TYR A 303 -21.36 -16.38 -6.28
N GLY A 304 -21.03 -16.86 -5.08
CA GLY A 304 -20.01 -16.24 -4.23
C GLY A 304 -18.61 -16.23 -4.86
N GLU A 305 -18.27 -17.22 -5.68
CA GLU A 305 -17.00 -17.18 -6.42
C GLU A 305 -16.96 -16.01 -7.41
N ARG A 306 -18.07 -15.77 -8.12
CA ARG A 306 -18.15 -14.63 -9.04
C ARG A 306 -18.09 -13.30 -8.31
N ILE A 307 -18.74 -13.19 -7.14
CA ILE A 307 -18.66 -12.01 -6.29
C ILE A 307 -17.22 -11.77 -5.83
N PHE A 308 -16.53 -12.79 -5.34
CA PHE A 308 -15.13 -12.69 -4.93
C PHE A 308 -14.23 -12.18 -6.07
N GLN A 309 -14.36 -12.77 -7.27
CA GLN A 309 -13.55 -12.34 -8.41
C GLN A 309 -13.92 -10.93 -8.91
N ALA A 310 -15.19 -10.54 -8.82
CA ALA A 310 -15.63 -9.18 -9.16
C ALA A 310 -15.08 -8.15 -8.16
N ALA A 311 -15.14 -8.44 -6.85
CA ALA A 311 -14.57 -7.59 -5.80
C ALA A 311 -13.06 -7.48 -5.96
N ARG A 312 -12.38 -8.62 -6.13
CA ARG A 312 -10.94 -8.69 -6.42
C ARG A 312 -10.56 -7.85 -7.63
N PHE A 313 -11.30 -7.93 -8.73
CA PHE A 313 -11.07 -7.11 -9.90
C PHE A 313 -11.12 -5.61 -9.56
N GLY A 314 -12.16 -5.16 -8.86
CA GLY A 314 -12.28 -3.76 -8.48
C GLY A 314 -11.14 -3.28 -7.57
N THR A 315 -10.80 -4.07 -6.56
CA THR A 315 -9.73 -3.73 -5.60
C THR A 315 -8.35 -3.74 -6.25
N GLU A 316 -8.01 -4.75 -7.07
CA GLU A 316 -6.72 -4.83 -7.78
C GLU A 316 -6.51 -3.64 -8.71
N MET A 317 -7.53 -3.26 -9.49
CA MET A 317 -7.42 -2.13 -10.42
C MET A 317 -7.27 -0.81 -9.68
N GLN A 318 -7.94 -0.66 -8.54
CA GLN A 318 -7.73 0.50 -7.66
C GLN A 318 -6.32 0.49 -7.08
N TYR A 319 -5.80 -0.65 -6.63
CA TYR A 319 -4.44 -0.75 -6.11
C TYR A 319 -3.40 -0.33 -7.14
N GLN A 320 -3.50 -0.84 -8.37
CA GLN A 320 -2.61 -0.44 -9.47
C GLN A 320 -2.68 1.06 -9.75
N HIS A 321 -3.88 1.62 -9.83
CA HIS A 321 -4.07 3.06 -9.99
C HIS A 321 -3.34 3.86 -8.89
N LEU A 322 -3.57 3.53 -7.62
CA LEU A 322 -2.98 4.24 -6.48
C LEU A 322 -1.45 4.12 -6.43
N VAL A 323 -0.91 2.94 -6.74
CA VAL A 323 0.55 2.71 -6.74
C VAL A 323 1.23 3.59 -7.78
N PHE A 324 0.68 3.72 -8.99
CA PHE A 324 1.32 4.47 -10.06
C PHE A 324 1.00 5.96 -10.04
N GLU A 325 -0.26 6.34 -9.85
CA GLU A 325 -0.68 7.74 -9.95
C GLU A 325 -0.40 8.54 -8.67
N GLU A 326 -0.46 7.92 -7.48
CA GLU A 326 -0.15 8.60 -6.22
C GLU A 326 1.26 8.27 -5.75
N PHE A 327 1.55 7.02 -5.39
CA PHE A 327 2.83 6.70 -4.73
C PHE A 327 4.06 6.89 -5.64
N ALA A 328 4.09 6.23 -6.79
CA ALA A 328 5.28 6.20 -7.63
C ALA A 328 5.60 7.58 -8.22
N ARG A 329 4.57 8.36 -8.58
CA ARG A 329 4.72 9.71 -9.13
C ARG A 329 5.01 10.78 -8.08
N THR A 330 4.66 10.57 -6.81
CA THR A 330 5.19 11.39 -5.71
C THR A 330 6.70 11.16 -5.54
N ILE A 331 7.18 9.92 -5.66
CA ILE A 331 8.63 9.63 -5.58
C ILE A 331 9.38 10.11 -6.83
N GLN A 332 8.86 9.81 -8.02
CA GLN A 332 9.43 10.22 -9.30
C GLN A 332 8.34 10.71 -10.27
N PRO A 333 8.15 12.04 -10.39
CA PRO A 333 7.14 12.63 -11.27
C PRO A 333 7.34 12.35 -12.76
N LEU A 334 8.55 11.99 -13.19
CA LEU A 334 8.92 11.80 -14.60
C LEU A 334 8.64 10.40 -15.16
N ILE A 335 8.06 9.47 -14.36
CA ILE A 335 7.65 8.15 -14.87
C ILE A 335 6.73 8.35 -16.09
N ASN A 336 7.12 7.75 -17.21
CA ASN A 336 6.39 7.94 -18.46
C ASN A 336 4.94 7.43 -18.39
N ALA A 337 4.09 8.02 -19.22
CA ALA A 337 2.72 7.53 -19.40
C ALA A 337 2.72 6.11 -19.99
N PHE A 338 1.69 5.35 -19.65
CA PHE A 338 1.49 3.98 -20.13
C PHE A 338 1.42 3.90 -21.67
N LEU A 339 2.11 2.92 -22.25
CA LEU A 339 2.29 2.75 -23.69
C LEU A 339 1.48 1.57 -24.30
N GLY A 340 0.75 0.79 -23.49
CA GLY A 340 -0.23 -0.19 -24.00
C GLY A 340 0.15 -1.68 -23.92
N GLY A 341 0.50 -2.19 -22.75
CA GLY A 341 0.49 -3.65 -22.47
C GLY A 341 1.34 -4.48 -23.43
N ILE A 342 2.60 -4.08 -23.58
CA ILE A 342 3.55 -4.58 -24.57
C ILE A 342 4.15 -5.90 -24.07
N THR A 343 3.76 -7.01 -24.71
CA THR A 343 4.20 -8.37 -24.33
C THR A 343 5.68 -8.66 -24.53
N SER A 344 6.41 -7.79 -25.25
CA SER A 344 7.87 -7.91 -25.40
C SER A 344 8.66 -7.32 -24.23
N ILE A 345 8.00 -6.60 -23.32
CA ILE A 345 8.62 -6.06 -22.11
C ILE A 345 8.56 -7.12 -21.02
N ASN A 346 9.69 -7.37 -20.37
CA ASN A 346 9.75 -8.25 -19.21
C ASN A 346 9.46 -7.44 -17.95
N GLY A 347 8.27 -7.63 -17.36
CA GLY A 347 7.88 -6.99 -16.10
C GLY A 347 8.50 -7.61 -14.84
N ALA A 348 9.36 -8.62 -14.97
CA ALA A 348 10.02 -9.22 -13.82
C ALA A 348 10.80 -8.19 -12.98
N ILE A 349 10.74 -8.35 -11.67
CA ILE A 349 11.46 -7.48 -10.73
C ILE A 349 12.96 -7.75 -10.84
N SER A 350 13.73 -6.72 -11.16
CA SER A 350 15.19 -6.78 -11.21
C SER A 350 15.81 -6.93 -9.82
N ALA A 351 16.96 -7.60 -9.76
CA ALA A 351 17.71 -7.80 -8.52
C ALA A 351 18.15 -6.46 -7.90
N GLU A 352 18.57 -5.51 -8.73
CA GLU A 352 18.92 -4.15 -8.30
C GLU A 352 17.72 -3.44 -7.67
N PHE A 353 16.52 -3.61 -8.22
CA PHE A 353 15.32 -3.03 -7.62
C PHE A 353 15.00 -3.68 -6.26
N ALA A 354 14.91 -5.00 -6.17
CA ALA A 354 14.48 -5.71 -4.97
C ALA A 354 15.52 -5.69 -3.81
N HIS A 355 16.80 -5.84 -4.15
CA HIS A 355 17.86 -5.99 -3.15
C HIS A 355 18.56 -4.67 -2.82
N THR A 356 18.33 -3.61 -3.60
CA THR A 356 18.98 -2.31 -3.41
C THR A 356 17.97 -1.16 -3.45
N VAL A 357 17.39 -0.84 -4.59
CA VAL A 357 16.73 0.46 -4.77
C VAL A 357 15.43 0.58 -4.00
N TYR A 358 14.53 -0.40 -4.07
CA TYR A 358 13.23 -0.35 -3.37
C TYR A 358 13.34 -0.52 -1.84
N ARG A 359 14.56 -0.68 -1.32
CA ARG A 359 14.88 -0.61 0.11
C ARG A 359 15.11 0.82 0.60
N LEU A 360 14.88 1.81 -0.25
CA LEU A 360 14.97 3.23 0.07
C LEU A 360 14.07 3.63 1.24
N GLY A 361 12.91 2.97 1.41
CA GLY A 361 11.97 3.30 2.48
C GLY A 361 12.51 3.09 3.91
N HIS A 362 13.58 2.31 4.09
CA HIS A 362 14.18 2.08 5.40
C HIS A 362 14.76 3.34 6.06
N SER A 363 15.17 4.36 5.28
CA SER A 363 15.63 5.65 5.83
C SER A 363 14.48 6.58 6.19
N MET A 364 13.30 6.43 5.55
CA MET A 364 12.13 7.29 5.81
C MET A 364 11.41 6.99 7.13
N LEU A 365 11.66 5.83 7.74
CA LEU A 365 10.94 5.40 8.94
C LEU A 365 11.26 6.32 10.15
N PRO A 366 10.27 6.97 10.77
CA PRO A 366 10.49 7.78 11.96
C PRO A 366 10.69 6.90 13.21
N GLU A 367 11.36 7.42 14.24
CA GLU A 367 11.57 6.70 15.51
C GLU A 367 10.28 6.62 16.35
N ILE A 368 9.37 7.57 16.16
CA ILE A 368 8.09 7.68 16.85
C ILE A 368 7.01 7.81 15.78
N LEU A 369 5.97 6.98 15.89
CA LEU A 369 4.75 7.00 15.10
C LEU A 369 3.66 7.67 15.93
N HIS A 370 2.73 8.36 15.28
CA HIS A 370 1.58 8.95 15.93
C HIS A 370 0.31 8.15 15.65
N ARG A 371 -0.49 7.92 16.69
CA ARG A 371 -1.90 7.50 16.60
C ARG A 371 -2.76 8.66 17.07
N GLU A 372 -3.66 9.16 16.24
CA GLU A 372 -4.59 10.21 16.64
C GLU A 372 -5.99 9.62 16.81
N LEU A 373 -6.51 9.67 18.03
CA LEU A 373 -7.84 9.17 18.36
C LEU A 373 -8.94 10.12 17.86
N ALA A 374 -10.19 9.65 17.87
CA ALA A 374 -11.35 10.43 17.43
C ALA A 374 -11.59 11.72 18.24
N ASP A 375 -11.06 11.80 19.46
CA ASP A 375 -11.11 13.00 20.30
C ASP A 375 -9.99 14.03 19.99
N GLY A 376 -9.13 13.75 19.01
CA GLY A 376 -7.97 14.56 18.63
C GLY A 376 -6.72 14.29 19.48
N THR A 377 -6.78 13.38 20.45
CA THR A 377 -5.61 13.03 21.28
C THR A 377 -4.59 12.26 20.46
N THR A 378 -3.36 12.77 20.41
CA THR A 378 -2.23 12.07 19.78
C THR A 378 -1.47 11.21 20.79
N VAL A 379 -1.31 9.94 20.47
CA VAL A 379 -0.60 8.93 21.26
C VAL A 379 0.68 8.54 20.52
N PRO A 380 1.87 8.84 21.07
CA PRO A 380 3.14 8.46 20.46
C PRO A 380 3.44 6.97 20.69
N ILE A 381 3.80 6.27 19.63
CA ILE A 381 4.21 4.86 19.66
C ILE A 381 5.65 4.80 19.14
N ARG A 382 6.60 4.33 19.97
CA ARG A 382 7.96 4.08 19.48
C ARG A 382 7.93 2.98 18.42
N LEU A 383 8.67 3.16 17.33
CA LEU A 383 8.74 2.19 16.24
C LEU A 383 9.12 0.78 16.74
N PHE A 384 10.05 0.70 17.70
CA PHE A 384 10.37 -0.55 18.40
C PHE A 384 9.15 -1.32 18.96
N ASN A 385 8.16 -0.61 19.52
CA ASN A 385 6.96 -1.21 20.10
C ASN A 385 5.90 -1.58 19.05
N ALA A 386 6.02 -1.03 17.84
CA ALA A 386 5.11 -1.28 16.72
C ALA A 386 5.46 -2.57 15.96
N PHE A 387 6.68 -3.09 16.10
CA PHE A 387 7.12 -4.30 15.40
C PHE A 387 6.58 -5.59 16.03
N LEU A 388 6.06 -6.50 15.20
CA LEU A 388 5.59 -7.84 15.59
C LEU A 388 4.65 -7.80 16.81
N ASN A 389 3.70 -6.87 16.80
CA ASN A 389 2.82 -6.59 17.93
C ASN A 389 1.36 -6.42 17.48
N PRO A 390 0.72 -7.51 17.02
CA PRO A 390 -0.67 -7.46 16.55
C PRO A 390 -1.65 -6.99 17.64
N GLU A 391 -1.38 -7.28 18.92
CA GLU A 391 -2.21 -6.83 20.04
C GLU A 391 -2.35 -5.30 20.06
N SER A 392 -1.24 -4.57 19.86
CA SER A 392 -1.25 -3.10 19.89
C SER A 392 -2.08 -2.43 18.80
N PHE A 393 -2.47 -3.18 17.75
CA PHE A 393 -3.30 -2.67 16.67
C PHE A 393 -4.64 -2.14 17.20
N ASN A 394 -5.36 -2.92 18.03
CA ASN A 394 -6.68 -2.56 18.55
C ASN A 394 -6.67 -1.90 19.94
N LEU A 395 -5.51 -1.63 20.54
CA LEU A 395 -5.43 -1.04 21.89
C LEU A 395 -5.84 0.45 21.93
N ALA A 396 -6.70 0.83 22.87
CA ALA A 396 -6.93 2.21 23.25
C ALA A 396 -6.06 2.62 24.46
N PRO A 397 -5.71 3.91 24.66
CA PRO A 397 -4.95 4.39 25.82
C PRO A 397 -5.60 4.13 27.19
N GLY A 398 -6.90 3.86 27.22
CA GLY A 398 -7.65 3.51 28.43
C GLY A 398 -7.81 2.00 28.66
N ASP A 399 -7.33 1.16 27.74
CA ASP A 399 -7.34 -0.28 27.94
C ASP A 399 -6.39 -0.63 29.10
N PRO A 400 -6.73 -1.64 29.93
CA PRO A 400 -5.89 -2.03 31.06
C PRO A 400 -4.46 -2.32 30.60
N ALA A 401 -3.45 -1.93 31.37
CA ALA A 401 -2.10 -2.40 31.09
C ALA A 401 -1.99 -3.91 31.37
N PRO A 402 -1.11 -4.64 30.68
CA PRO A 402 -0.81 -6.03 31.01
C PRO A 402 -0.44 -6.17 32.50
N THR A 403 -1.00 -7.16 33.18
CA THR A 403 -0.68 -7.43 34.59
C THR A 403 0.42 -8.49 34.64
N ASN A 404 1.60 -8.12 35.12
CA ASN A 404 2.81 -8.98 35.10
C ASN A 404 3.20 -9.46 33.68
N GLY A 405 2.93 -8.65 32.66
CA GLY A 405 3.18 -8.99 31.25
C GLY A 405 2.08 -9.82 30.61
N ASN A 406 1.12 -10.35 31.38
CA ASN A 406 -0.01 -11.10 30.83
C ASN A 406 -1.18 -10.17 30.55
N SER A 407 -1.70 -10.25 29.34
CA SER A 407 -2.85 -9.51 28.85
C SER A 407 -3.97 -10.49 28.50
N ALA A 408 -5.16 -10.26 29.05
CA ALA A 408 -6.39 -10.88 28.57
C ALA A 408 -7.01 -10.08 27.40
N LEU A 409 -6.33 -9.04 26.92
CA LEU A 409 -6.97 -7.95 26.21
C LEU A 409 -6.98 -8.20 24.72
N ASN A 410 -8.20 -8.38 24.23
CA ASN A 410 -8.58 -8.05 22.88
C ASN A 410 -8.90 -6.54 22.90
N GLY A 411 -7.98 -5.68 22.41
CA GLY A 411 -8.09 -4.22 22.56
C GLY A 411 -9.47 -3.63 22.20
N SER A 412 -9.86 -2.50 22.79
CA SER A 412 -11.24 -2.01 22.68
C SER A 412 -11.60 -1.30 21.38
N LEU A 413 -10.61 -0.93 20.55
CA LEU A 413 -10.87 -0.25 19.28
C LEU A 413 -11.45 -1.22 18.25
N SER A 414 -12.56 -0.83 17.61
CA SER A 414 -13.03 -1.51 16.40
C SER A 414 -11.97 -1.45 15.29
N ALA A 415 -12.05 -2.35 14.31
CA ALA A 415 -11.12 -2.38 13.18
C ALA A 415 -11.06 -1.02 12.45
N ALA A 416 -12.23 -0.39 12.26
CA ALA A 416 -12.33 0.93 11.63
C ALA A 416 -11.68 2.04 12.46
N ALA A 417 -11.84 2.02 13.79
CA ALA A 417 -11.24 3.01 14.69
C ALA A 417 -9.72 2.83 14.81
N ALA A 418 -9.26 1.58 14.91
CA ALA A 418 -7.84 1.23 14.98
C ALA A 418 -7.09 1.74 13.74
N ALA A 419 -7.52 1.32 12.55
CA ALA A 419 -6.92 1.74 11.29
C ALA A 419 -7.04 3.26 11.07
N GLY A 420 -8.22 3.85 11.34
CA GLY A 420 -8.46 5.28 11.15
C GLY A 420 -7.56 6.15 12.03
N SER A 421 -7.38 5.77 13.29
CA SER A 421 -6.53 6.53 14.22
C SER A 421 -5.04 6.51 13.85
N LEU A 422 -4.56 5.38 13.30
CA LEU A 422 -3.20 5.26 12.80
C LEU A 422 -2.98 6.07 11.52
N ILE A 423 -3.96 6.07 10.61
CA ILE A 423 -3.91 6.88 9.39
C ILE A 423 -3.86 8.37 9.74
N ASN A 424 -4.77 8.86 10.58
CA ASN A 424 -4.83 10.27 10.99
C ASN A 424 -3.50 10.76 11.57
N GLY A 425 -2.85 9.94 12.41
CA GLY A 425 -1.57 10.29 13.01
C GLY A 425 -0.43 10.34 12.00
N LEU A 426 -0.36 9.38 11.06
CA LEU A 426 0.68 9.35 10.04
C LEU A 426 0.56 10.50 9.04
N THR A 427 -0.65 10.81 8.58
CA THR A 427 -0.86 11.85 7.56
C THR A 427 -0.51 13.26 8.05
N LYS A 428 -0.34 13.41 9.36
CA LYS A 428 0.08 14.67 10.01
C LYS A 428 1.57 14.66 10.39
N GLN A 429 2.29 13.60 10.06
CA GLN A 429 3.70 13.45 10.38
C GLN A 429 4.53 13.45 9.10
N VAL A 430 5.54 14.33 9.06
CA VAL A 430 6.56 14.30 8.00
C VAL A 430 7.49 13.10 8.26
N GLY A 431 7.66 12.25 7.25
CA GLY A 431 8.61 11.15 7.27
C GLY A 431 10.06 11.64 7.32
N ASN A 432 11.00 10.76 7.69
CA ASN A 432 12.42 11.11 7.57
C ASN A 432 12.82 11.26 6.09
N GLU A 433 13.87 12.03 5.85
CA GLU A 433 14.41 12.24 4.52
C GLU A 433 14.95 10.93 3.91
N LEU A 434 14.85 10.81 2.57
CA LEU A 434 15.47 9.72 1.82
C LEU A 434 16.98 9.97 1.66
N ASP A 435 17.73 9.53 2.66
CA ASP A 435 19.19 9.65 2.71
C ASP A 435 19.87 8.44 3.39
N GLU A 436 21.16 8.54 3.69
CA GLU A 436 21.96 7.50 4.31
C GLU A 436 21.73 7.32 5.83
N PHE A 437 20.89 8.15 6.45
CA PHE A 437 20.59 8.05 7.87
C PHE A 437 19.41 7.12 8.14
N VAL A 438 19.52 6.34 9.21
CA VAL A 438 18.49 5.38 9.63
C VAL A 438 18.34 5.46 11.14
N THR A 439 17.08 5.39 11.59
CA THR A 439 16.71 5.51 13.00
C THR A 439 17.23 4.37 13.85
N SER A 440 17.30 4.60 15.17
CA SER A 440 17.90 3.64 16.10
C SER A 440 17.08 2.36 16.21
N SER A 441 15.74 2.46 16.18
CA SER A 441 14.84 1.31 16.22
C SER A 441 15.14 0.29 15.11
N VAL A 442 15.55 0.76 13.93
CA VAL A 442 15.82 -0.06 12.75
C VAL A 442 17.30 -0.46 12.64
N ARG A 443 18.21 0.35 13.19
CA ARG A 443 19.65 0.12 13.13
C ARG A 443 20.22 -0.72 14.29
N ASN A 444 19.61 -0.64 15.47
CA ASN A 444 20.17 -1.26 16.68
C ASN A 444 19.24 -2.29 17.32
N THR A 445 17.93 -2.21 17.07
CA THR A 445 16.91 -3.02 17.76
C THR A 445 15.81 -3.50 16.79
N LEU A 446 16.19 -3.81 15.54
CA LEU A 446 15.25 -4.21 14.49
C LEU A 446 14.37 -5.37 14.96
N VAL A 447 13.05 -5.21 14.80
CA VAL A 447 12.01 -6.19 15.17
C VAL A 447 12.13 -6.73 16.59
N GLY A 448 12.64 -5.93 17.54
CA GLY A 448 12.79 -6.36 18.93
C GLY A 448 14.10 -7.09 19.23
N LEU A 449 14.97 -7.29 18.24
CA LEU A 449 16.25 -7.99 18.37
C LEU A 449 17.42 -7.04 18.16
N PRO A 450 18.62 -7.31 18.71
CA PRO A 450 19.82 -6.51 18.49
C PRO A 450 20.39 -6.71 17.07
N LEU A 451 19.60 -6.33 16.06
CA LEU A 451 19.85 -6.47 14.64
C LEU A 451 19.94 -5.09 13.98
N ASP A 452 20.75 -5.02 12.92
CA ASP A 452 21.05 -3.82 12.15
C ASP A 452 20.54 -3.98 10.71
N LEU A 453 19.41 -3.35 10.39
CA LEU A 453 18.81 -3.43 9.05
C LEU A 453 19.71 -2.85 7.95
N PRO A 454 20.34 -1.67 8.11
CA PRO A 454 21.37 -1.20 7.17
C PRO A 454 22.47 -2.22 6.89
N ALA A 455 23.03 -2.86 7.93
CA ALA A 455 24.04 -3.89 7.76
C ALA A 455 23.49 -5.12 7.00
N ILE A 456 22.25 -5.52 7.29
CA ILE A 456 21.54 -6.59 6.58
C ILE A 456 21.33 -6.23 5.10
N ASN A 457 20.99 -4.98 4.78
CA ASN A 457 20.82 -4.52 3.39
C ASN A 457 22.13 -4.60 2.61
N ILE A 458 23.22 -4.11 3.20
CA ILE A 458 24.55 -4.20 2.60
C ILE A 458 24.97 -5.66 2.42
N ALA A 459 24.80 -6.49 3.44
CA ALA A 459 25.13 -7.92 3.37
C ALA A 459 24.31 -8.66 2.31
N ARG A 460 23.02 -8.31 2.18
CA ARG A 460 22.13 -8.88 1.16
C ARG A 460 22.53 -8.44 -0.24
N GLY A 461 22.81 -7.16 -0.47
CA GLY A 461 23.31 -6.70 -1.77
C GLY A 461 24.55 -7.48 -2.22
N ARG A 462 25.48 -7.75 -1.29
CA ARG A 462 26.67 -8.56 -1.57
C ARG A 462 26.35 -10.05 -1.80
N SER A 463 25.40 -10.63 -1.06
CA SER A 463 25.06 -12.06 -1.21
C SER A 463 24.38 -12.35 -2.54
N GLU A 464 23.51 -11.45 -3.00
CA GLU A 464 22.80 -11.57 -4.28
C GLU A 464 23.63 -11.06 -5.47
N GLY A 465 24.91 -10.69 -5.25
CA GLY A 465 25.83 -10.31 -6.33
C GLY A 465 25.57 -8.94 -6.95
N ILE A 466 24.92 -8.03 -6.23
CA ILE A 466 24.68 -6.66 -6.71
C ILE A 466 26.03 -5.94 -6.93
N PRO A 467 26.21 -5.26 -8.08
CA PRO A 467 27.42 -4.49 -8.35
C PRO A 467 27.62 -3.36 -7.34
N SER A 468 28.85 -2.86 -7.20
CA SER A 468 29.10 -1.61 -6.48
C SER A 468 28.44 -0.42 -7.19
N LEU A 469 28.25 0.70 -6.47
CA LEU A 469 27.64 1.92 -7.04
C LEU A 469 28.32 2.34 -8.36
N ASN A 470 29.65 2.43 -8.36
CA ASN A 470 30.37 2.94 -9.53
C ASN A 470 30.36 1.95 -10.70
N SER A 471 30.34 0.64 -10.40
CA SER A 471 30.15 -0.40 -11.41
C SER A 471 28.76 -0.32 -12.03
N ALA A 472 27.71 -0.17 -11.21
CA ALA A 472 26.34 0.02 -11.68
C ALA A 472 26.25 1.27 -12.57
N ARG A 473 26.72 2.42 -12.09
CA ARG A 473 26.78 3.67 -12.87
C ARG A 473 27.48 3.50 -14.21
N ARG A 474 28.63 2.81 -14.24
CA ARG A 474 29.37 2.53 -15.48
C ARG A 474 28.55 1.69 -16.47
N GLN A 475 27.87 0.65 -16.00
CA GLN A 475 27.01 -0.20 -16.85
C GLN A 475 25.83 0.60 -17.40
N LEU A 476 25.14 1.34 -16.52
CA LEU A 476 23.99 2.17 -16.88
C LEU A 476 24.36 3.29 -17.86
N PHE A 477 25.48 3.98 -17.63
CA PHE A 477 26.03 4.96 -18.56
C PHE A 477 26.40 4.31 -19.90
N GLY A 478 26.97 3.11 -19.86
CA GLY A 478 27.30 2.32 -21.06
C GLY A 478 26.08 2.11 -21.96
N LEU A 479 24.93 1.79 -21.36
CA LEU A 479 23.66 1.53 -22.04
C LEU A 479 22.95 2.81 -22.50
N THR A 480 22.87 3.82 -21.65
CA THR A 480 22.02 5.01 -21.85
C THR A 480 22.73 6.20 -22.46
N LYS A 481 24.06 6.29 -22.29
CA LYS A 481 24.87 7.50 -22.51
C LYS A 481 24.37 8.74 -21.75
N ASN A 482 23.59 8.55 -20.68
CA ASN A 482 23.08 9.65 -19.86
C ASN A 482 24.19 10.19 -18.94
N SER A 483 24.56 11.46 -19.11
CA SER A 483 25.64 12.09 -18.33
C SER A 483 25.36 12.11 -16.82
N ALA A 484 24.10 12.07 -16.38
CA ALA A 484 23.76 11.99 -14.95
C ALA A 484 24.23 10.68 -14.30
N LEU A 485 24.48 9.63 -15.10
CA LEU A 485 24.88 8.30 -14.66
C LEU A 485 26.40 8.05 -14.84
N THR A 486 27.20 9.07 -15.15
CA THR A 486 28.66 8.88 -15.29
C THR A 486 29.27 8.37 -13.99
N PRO A 487 30.14 7.35 -14.03
CA PRO A 487 30.82 6.88 -12.83
C PRO A 487 31.67 8.01 -12.23
N TYR A 488 31.68 8.09 -10.90
CA TYR A 488 32.51 9.04 -10.17
C TYR A 488 33.99 8.72 -10.39
N THR A 489 34.77 9.75 -10.66
CA THR A 489 36.19 9.61 -11.04
C THR A 489 37.14 9.71 -9.87
N SER A 490 36.74 10.36 -8.78
CA SER A 490 37.57 10.60 -7.60
C SER A 490 36.71 10.80 -6.35
N TRP A 491 37.33 10.74 -5.16
CA TRP A 491 36.63 11.03 -3.90
C TRP A 491 36.07 12.45 -3.83
N PHE A 492 36.74 13.42 -4.46
CA PHE A 492 36.23 14.78 -4.59
C PHE A 492 34.95 14.83 -5.43
N ASP A 493 34.97 14.17 -6.59
CA ASP A 493 33.83 14.09 -7.52
C ASP A 493 32.61 13.40 -6.86
N PHE A 494 32.84 12.27 -6.18
CA PHE A 494 31.81 11.62 -5.36
C PHE A 494 31.26 12.57 -4.29
N GLY A 495 32.13 13.31 -3.59
CA GLY A 495 31.74 14.31 -2.60
C GLY A 495 30.86 15.46 -3.12
N GLN A 496 30.93 15.79 -4.42
CA GLN A 496 30.01 16.75 -5.07
C GLN A 496 28.67 16.12 -5.48
N GLY A 497 28.65 14.79 -5.60
CA GLY A 497 27.46 13.99 -5.88
C GLY A 497 26.62 13.68 -4.64
N LEU A 498 27.16 13.88 -3.44
CA LEU A 498 26.46 13.60 -2.18
C LEU A 498 25.41 14.66 -1.85
N ARG A 499 24.31 14.23 -1.22
CA ARG A 499 23.32 15.09 -0.58
C ARG A 499 23.94 15.84 0.60
N HIS A 500 24.54 15.09 1.52
CA HIS A 500 25.21 15.61 2.71
C HIS A 500 26.72 15.49 2.54
N HIS A 501 27.40 16.61 2.27
CA HIS A 501 28.84 16.61 2.02
C HIS A 501 29.63 16.12 3.25
N GLU A 502 29.09 16.35 4.44
CA GLU A 502 29.64 15.94 5.73
C GLU A 502 29.76 14.41 5.85
N SER A 503 28.95 13.65 5.13
CA SER A 503 28.98 12.19 5.13
C SER A 503 30.17 11.60 4.37
N LEU A 504 30.88 12.40 3.55
CA LEU A 504 32.05 11.95 2.80
C LEU A 504 33.13 11.34 3.70
N VAL A 505 33.32 11.88 4.92
CA VAL A 505 34.26 11.32 5.90
C VAL A 505 33.91 9.89 6.31
N ASN A 506 32.61 9.57 6.40
CA ASN A 506 32.14 8.23 6.76
C ASN A 506 32.38 7.24 5.62
N PHE A 507 32.16 7.66 4.37
CA PHE A 507 32.46 6.83 3.21
C PHE A 507 33.95 6.55 3.08
N ILE A 508 34.81 7.57 3.24
CA ILE A 508 36.26 7.38 3.23
C ILE A 508 36.68 6.45 4.37
N ALA A 509 36.15 6.64 5.59
CA ALA A 509 36.47 5.77 6.73
C ALA A 509 36.05 4.31 6.51
N ALA A 510 34.96 4.06 5.76
CA ALA A 510 34.43 2.74 5.51
C ALA A 510 35.11 2.02 4.33
N TYR A 511 35.36 2.72 3.22
CA TYR A 511 35.75 2.09 1.95
C TYR A 511 37.18 2.40 1.50
N ALA A 512 37.82 3.46 2.00
CA ALA A 512 39.14 3.86 1.50
C ALA A 512 40.20 2.78 1.74
N LYS A 513 40.99 2.51 0.70
CA LYS A 513 42.09 1.54 0.73
C LYS A 513 43.43 2.27 0.90
N HIS A 514 43.53 3.09 1.94
CA HIS A 514 44.75 3.78 2.32
C HIS A 514 45.26 3.23 3.67
N PRO A 515 46.58 2.95 3.83
CA PRO A 515 47.13 2.34 5.05
C PRO A 515 46.79 3.08 6.36
N SER A 516 46.62 4.40 6.32
CA SER A 516 46.20 5.18 7.49
C SER A 516 44.79 4.86 7.98
N VAL A 517 43.91 4.34 7.11
CA VAL A 517 42.54 3.92 7.45
C VAL A 517 42.50 2.42 7.70
N THR A 518 43.11 1.61 6.82
CA THR A 518 43.05 0.14 6.92
C THR A 518 43.89 -0.41 8.08
N GLY A 519 44.92 0.32 8.52
CA GLY A 519 45.73 -0.02 9.69
C GLY A 519 45.06 0.29 11.04
N VAL A 520 43.88 0.91 11.06
CA VAL A 520 43.18 1.31 12.29
C VAL A 520 41.95 0.42 12.53
N SER A 521 41.82 -0.09 13.76
CA SER A 521 40.75 -1.03 14.12
C SER A 521 39.50 -0.39 14.73
N THR A 522 39.61 0.82 15.29
CA THR A 522 38.47 1.50 15.94
C THR A 522 37.69 2.38 14.96
N ILE A 523 36.36 2.47 15.10
CA ILE A 523 35.51 3.32 14.25
C ILE A 523 35.93 4.80 14.37
N ALA A 524 36.15 5.28 15.60
CA ALA A 524 36.60 6.64 15.87
C ALA A 524 37.95 6.95 15.23
N GLY A 525 38.91 6.00 15.32
CA GLY A 525 40.21 6.15 14.70
C GLY A 525 40.15 6.15 13.17
N LYS A 526 39.31 5.31 12.57
CA LYS A 526 39.08 5.32 11.11
C LYS A 526 38.51 6.66 10.64
N ARG A 527 37.53 7.22 11.36
CA ARG A 527 36.99 8.56 11.05
C ARG A 527 38.02 9.66 11.20
N ALA A 528 38.85 9.62 12.24
CA ALA A 528 39.93 10.58 12.41
C ALA A 528 40.94 10.51 11.25
N ALA A 529 41.34 9.31 10.83
CA ALA A 529 42.21 9.10 9.68
C ALA A 529 41.57 9.59 8.36
N ALA A 530 40.28 9.32 8.17
CA ALA A 530 39.52 9.82 7.01
C ALA A 530 39.44 11.36 7.00
N GLY A 531 39.28 11.99 8.16
CA GLY A 531 39.28 13.46 8.28
C GLY A 531 40.60 14.10 7.86
N LEU A 532 41.74 13.41 8.07
CA LEU A 532 43.04 13.84 7.53
C LEU A 532 43.13 13.65 6.01
N LEU A 533 42.58 12.56 5.47
CA LEU A 533 42.56 12.30 4.03
C LEU A 533 41.70 13.29 3.25
N LEU A 534 40.61 13.78 3.85
CA LEU A 534 39.76 14.84 3.30
C LEU A 534 40.54 16.13 2.96
N GLN A 535 41.59 16.42 3.73
CA GLN A 535 42.46 17.58 3.50
C GLN A 535 43.60 17.30 2.51
N ASN A 536 43.77 16.03 2.10
CA ASN A 536 44.83 15.62 1.20
C ASN A 536 44.36 15.67 -0.26
N ALA A 537 44.77 16.70 -0.99
CA ALA A 537 44.44 16.87 -2.40
C ALA A 537 44.91 15.69 -3.29
N THR A 538 46.07 15.10 -3.02
CA THR A 538 46.56 13.96 -3.84
C THR A 538 45.65 12.74 -3.72
N PHE A 539 45.08 12.50 -2.54
CA PHE A 539 44.08 11.45 -2.32
C PHE A 539 42.72 11.83 -2.90
N MET A 540 42.23 13.03 -2.60
CA MET A 540 40.89 13.46 -2.99
C MET A 540 40.68 13.55 -4.50
N PHE A 541 41.72 13.90 -5.26
CA PHE A 541 41.68 14.04 -6.72
C PHE A 541 42.34 12.86 -7.47
N ALA A 542 42.65 11.75 -6.80
CA ALA A 542 43.17 10.57 -7.47
C ALA A 542 42.09 9.96 -8.38
N SER A 543 42.28 10.04 -9.70
CA SER A 543 41.34 9.52 -10.70
C SER A 543 41.94 8.49 -11.66
N THR A 544 43.23 8.18 -11.49
CA THR A 544 43.96 7.18 -12.29
C THR A 544 44.76 6.25 -11.36
N PRO A 545 45.10 5.02 -11.81
CA PRO A 545 45.91 4.10 -10.99
C PRO A 545 47.27 4.69 -10.58
N ALA A 546 47.88 5.50 -11.44
CA ALA A 546 49.14 6.19 -11.15
C ALA A 546 48.97 7.24 -10.04
N GLN A 547 47.88 8.02 -10.07
CA GLN A 547 47.57 8.98 -9.02
C GLN A 547 47.17 8.29 -7.72
N ALA A 548 46.43 7.18 -7.75
CA ALA A 548 46.09 6.40 -6.57
C ALA A 548 47.36 5.86 -5.88
N THR A 549 48.32 5.35 -6.67
CA THR A 549 49.64 4.93 -6.17
C THR A 549 50.40 6.11 -5.56
N ALA A 550 50.42 7.27 -6.22
CA ALA A 550 51.06 8.48 -5.71
C ALA A 550 50.40 9.01 -4.42
N ALA A 551 49.09 8.78 -4.26
CA ALA A 551 48.33 9.10 -3.06
C ALA A 551 48.53 8.10 -1.92
N GLY A 552 49.32 7.03 -2.11
CA GLY A 552 49.59 6.01 -1.09
C GLY A 552 48.48 4.96 -0.94
N CYS A 553 47.56 4.85 -1.90
CA CYS A 553 46.50 3.85 -1.88
C CYS A 553 47.04 2.46 -2.25
N THR A 554 46.44 1.42 -1.68
CA THR A 554 46.81 0.02 -1.95
C THR A 554 46.09 -0.57 -3.16
N ASP A 555 45.12 0.15 -3.73
CA ASP A 555 44.38 -0.23 -4.93
C ASP A 555 44.34 0.92 -5.95
N ALA A 556 43.93 0.61 -7.17
CA ALA A 556 43.91 1.55 -8.29
C ALA A 556 42.84 2.65 -8.17
N SER A 557 41.89 2.53 -7.25
CA SER A 557 40.75 3.43 -7.09
C SER A 557 40.69 4.17 -5.75
N CYS A 558 41.70 3.99 -4.89
CA CYS A 558 41.68 4.42 -3.50
C CYS A 558 40.44 3.94 -2.72
N GLY A 559 39.85 2.82 -3.12
CA GLY A 559 38.65 2.24 -2.53
C GLY A 559 37.31 2.73 -3.09
N LEU A 560 37.28 3.75 -3.97
CA LEU A 560 36.04 4.36 -4.49
C LEU A 560 35.15 3.34 -5.22
N GLU A 561 35.74 2.37 -5.91
CA GLU A 561 35.00 1.33 -6.66
C GLU A 561 34.28 0.32 -5.75
N ASN A 562 34.51 0.35 -4.43
CA ASN A 562 33.96 -0.63 -3.49
C ASN A 562 32.71 -0.14 -2.75
N ILE A 563 32.21 1.07 -3.02
CA ILE A 563 31.02 1.61 -2.35
C ILE A 563 29.82 0.74 -2.70
N ASP A 564 29.15 0.16 -1.69
CA ASP A 564 27.96 -0.64 -1.89
C ASP A 564 26.84 0.20 -2.50
N PHE A 565 26.14 -0.36 -3.49
CA PHE A 565 25.15 0.37 -4.28
C PHE A 565 24.01 0.94 -3.42
N TRP A 566 23.56 0.23 -2.38
CA TRP A 566 22.47 0.71 -1.52
C TRP A 566 22.79 2.01 -0.79
N VAL A 567 23.83 2.02 0.04
CA VAL A 567 24.19 3.22 0.82
C VAL A 567 24.75 4.33 -0.07
N GLY A 568 25.47 3.97 -1.14
CA GLY A 568 26.00 4.94 -2.09
C GLY A 568 24.90 5.65 -2.88
N GLY A 569 23.88 4.92 -3.34
CA GLY A 569 22.77 5.47 -4.10
C GLY A 569 21.76 6.25 -3.25
N LEU A 570 21.57 5.88 -1.97
CA LEU A 570 20.82 6.68 -1.00
C LEU A 570 21.47 8.04 -0.74
N ALA A 571 22.80 8.09 -0.70
CA ALA A 571 23.53 9.31 -0.38
C ALA A 571 23.67 10.27 -1.58
N GLU A 572 23.28 9.85 -2.80
CA GLU A 572 23.31 10.72 -3.97
C GLU A 572 22.29 11.85 -3.84
N ARG A 573 22.70 13.09 -4.16
CA ARG A 573 21.80 14.24 -4.18
C ARG A 573 20.74 14.09 -5.30
N PRO A 574 19.49 14.51 -5.04
CA PRO A 574 18.45 14.52 -6.06
C PRO A 574 18.73 15.63 -7.09
N ALA A 575 18.12 15.51 -8.26
CA ALA A 575 18.17 16.57 -9.27
C ALA A 575 17.28 17.75 -8.85
N ALA A 576 17.67 18.98 -9.20
CA ALA A 576 16.94 20.20 -8.79
C ALA A 576 15.50 20.27 -9.30
N PHE A 577 15.19 19.57 -10.39
CA PHE A 577 13.84 19.47 -10.98
C PHE A 577 13.41 18.00 -11.13
N GLY A 578 13.97 17.10 -10.30
CA GLY A 578 13.65 15.67 -10.29
C GLY A 578 12.80 15.27 -9.09
N GLY A 579 12.53 13.97 -8.98
CA GLY A 579 11.89 13.38 -7.80
C GLY A 579 12.79 13.32 -6.56
N LEU A 580 12.40 12.52 -5.58
CA LEU A 580 13.07 12.41 -4.28
C LEU A 580 14.41 11.66 -4.32
N LEU A 581 14.71 11.01 -5.45
CA LEU A 581 15.83 10.06 -5.58
C LEU A 581 17.05 10.67 -6.27
N GLY A 582 18.24 10.22 -5.85
CA GLY A 582 19.49 10.44 -6.57
C GLY A 582 19.51 9.78 -7.95
N SER A 583 20.41 10.21 -8.82
CA SER A 583 20.45 9.83 -10.24
C SER A 583 20.42 8.31 -10.51
N THR A 584 21.18 7.52 -9.75
CA THR A 584 21.30 6.07 -9.98
C THR A 584 20.06 5.32 -9.51
N PHE A 585 19.58 5.65 -8.30
CA PHE A 585 18.33 5.08 -7.76
C PHE A 585 17.16 5.46 -8.64
N ASN A 586 17.13 6.71 -9.13
CA ASN A 586 16.09 7.16 -10.01
C ASN A 586 15.97 6.28 -11.26
N TYR A 587 17.08 6.05 -11.97
CA TYR A 587 17.04 5.28 -13.21
C TYR A 587 16.47 3.87 -12.99
N VAL A 588 16.93 3.15 -11.96
CA VAL A 588 16.48 1.79 -11.67
C VAL A 588 15.01 1.78 -11.23
N PHE A 589 14.61 2.74 -10.39
CA PHE A 589 13.22 2.87 -9.91
C PHE A 589 12.26 3.16 -11.08
N GLU A 590 12.56 4.19 -11.87
CA GLU A 590 11.76 4.61 -13.02
C GLU A 590 11.65 3.47 -14.04
N LYS A 591 12.77 2.86 -14.41
CA LYS A 591 12.77 1.76 -15.39
C LYS A 591 11.94 0.57 -14.93
N GLN A 592 12.04 0.17 -13.67
CA GLN A 592 11.27 -0.96 -13.14
C GLN A 592 9.77 -0.68 -13.14
N LEU A 593 9.37 0.53 -12.69
CA LEU A 593 7.97 0.94 -12.67
C LEU A 593 7.39 0.99 -14.09
N GLU A 594 8.15 1.52 -15.05
CA GLU A 594 7.75 1.52 -16.46
C GLU A 594 7.60 0.11 -17.04
N ASP A 595 8.49 -0.81 -16.68
CA ASP A 595 8.41 -2.20 -17.12
C ASP A 595 7.22 -2.94 -16.48
N LEU A 596 6.90 -2.63 -15.23
CA LEU A 596 5.72 -3.18 -14.55
C LEU A 596 4.41 -2.70 -15.18
N GLN A 597 4.25 -1.39 -15.40
CA GLN A 597 3.02 -0.88 -16.02
C GLN A 597 2.90 -1.36 -17.47
N ASN A 598 3.98 -1.33 -18.26
CA ASN A 598 3.91 -1.61 -19.70
C ASN A 598 3.98 -3.10 -20.01
N GLY A 599 4.59 -3.93 -19.16
CA GLY A 599 4.69 -5.38 -19.33
C GLY A 599 3.49 -6.15 -18.77
N ASP A 600 2.66 -5.53 -17.93
CA ASP A 600 1.48 -6.18 -17.36
C ASP A 600 0.27 -6.14 -18.32
N ARG A 601 -0.14 -7.31 -18.82
CA ARG A 601 -1.34 -7.47 -19.67
C ARG A 601 -2.64 -7.16 -18.91
N PHE A 602 -2.63 -7.25 -17.59
CA PHE A 602 -3.76 -6.98 -16.73
C PHE A 602 -3.69 -5.59 -16.08
N TYR A 603 -2.81 -4.71 -16.56
CA TYR A 603 -2.74 -3.34 -16.09
C TYR A 603 -4.07 -2.60 -16.24
N TYR A 604 -4.44 -1.80 -15.23
CA TYR A 604 -5.80 -1.28 -15.09
C TYR A 604 -6.28 -0.46 -16.26
N LEU A 605 -5.41 0.35 -16.89
CA LEU A 605 -5.78 1.15 -18.06
C LEU A 605 -6.17 0.30 -19.26
N GLN A 606 -5.51 -0.84 -19.46
CA GLN A 606 -5.84 -1.78 -20.53
C GLN A 606 -7.05 -2.64 -20.16
N ARG A 607 -7.11 -3.09 -18.90
CA ARG A 607 -8.16 -4.01 -18.42
C ARG A 607 -9.53 -3.34 -18.28
N THR A 608 -9.55 -2.03 -18.10
CA THR A 608 -10.78 -1.22 -17.96
C THR A 608 -11.09 -0.39 -19.21
N ASP A 609 -10.38 -0.61 -20.31
CA ASP A 609 -10.63 0.11 -21.55
C ASP A 609 -12.06 -0.14 -22.06
N GLY A 610 -12.75 0.92 -22.45
CA GLY A 610 -14.15 0.89 -22.85
C GLY A 610 -15.17 0.70 -21.71
N LEU A 611 -14.75 0.58 -20.45
CA LEU A 611 -15.66 0.50 -19.30
C LEU A 611 -15.84 1.87 -18.63
N ASN A 612 -17.08 2.20 -18.24
CA ASN A 612 -17.37 3.36 -17.38
C ASN A 612 -16.62 3.28 -16.04
N PHE A 613 -16.25 2.07 -15.63
CA PHE A 613 -15.49 1.81 -14.41
C PHE A 613 -14.13 2.51 -14.38
N ARG A 614 -13.48 2.71 -15.54
CA ARG A 614 -12.18 3.39 -15.62
C ARG A 614 -12.21 4.79 -15.00
N PHE A 615 -13.22 5.59 -15.37
CA PHE A 615 -13.37 6.95 -14.83
C PHE A 615 -13.67 6.94 -13.32
N SER A 616 -14.31 5.88 -12.83
CA SER A 616 -14.57 5.72 -11.39
C SER A 616 -13.30 5.40 -10.62
N LEU A 617 -12.40 4.60 -11.20
CA LEU A 617 -11.08 4.29 -10.62
C LEU A 617 -10.16 5.52 -10.59
N GLU A 618 -10.00 6.19 -11.74
CA GLU A 618 -9.14 7.39 -11.87
C GLU A 618 -9.61 8.54 -10.96
N GLY A 619 -10.91 8.57 -10.62
CA GLY A 619 -11.49 9.58 -9.73
C GLY A 619 -11.40 9.26 -8.23
N ASN A 620 -10.82 8.13 -7.83
CA ASN A 620 -10.68 7.71 -6.44
C ASN A 620 -9.25 7.91 -5.93
N SER A 621 -9.08 8.38 -4.69
CA SER A 621 -7.76 8.48 -4.04
C SER A 621 -7.58 7.50 -2.87
N LEU A 622 -6.33 7.35 -2.41
CA LEU A 622 -6.00 6.58 -1.20
C LEU A 622 -6.62 7.21 0.05
N ALA A 623 -6.74 8.54 0.10
CA ALA A 623 -7.44 9.23 1.19
C ALA A 623 -8.94 8.89 1.22
N GLU A 624 -9.60 8.81 0.07
CA GLU A 624 -11.01 8.38 0.00
C GLU A 624 -11.18 6.89 0.32
N LEU A 625 -10.23 6.06 -0.13
CA LEU A 625 -10.15 4.65 0.29
C LEU A 625 -10.06 4.54 1.81
N ALA A 626 -9.21 5.35 2.47
CA ALA A 626 -9.10 5.40 3.92
C ALA A 626 -10.43 5.79 4.58
N ARG A 627 -11.04 6.90 4.16
CA ARG A 627 -12.30 7.40 4.76
C ARG A 627 -13.47 6.44 4.60
N ARG A 628 -13.59 5.74 3.47
CA ARG A 628 -14.71 4.79 3.25
C ARG A 628 -14.57 3.46 4.01
N ASN A 629 -13.37 3.16 4.50
CA ASN A 629 -13.02 1.88 5.13
C ASN A 629 -12.55 1.99 6.58
N THR A 630 -12.50 3.20 7.13
CA THR A 630 -12.02 3.46 8.50
C THR A 630 -12.77 4.65 9.09
N LEU A 631 -12.48 4.97 10.35
CA LEU A 631 -12.90 6.24 10.96
C LEU A 631 -11.82 7.34 10.80
N ALA A 632 -11.01 7.27 9.74
CA ALA A 632 -10.06 8.33 9.41
C ALA A 632 -10.81 9.63 9.15
N GLY A 633 -10.36 10.70 9.78
CA GLY A 633 -10.94 12.03 9.69
C GLY A 633 -10.08 12.93 8.80
N VAL A 634 -9.61 14.01 9.41
CA VAL A 634 -8.89 15.12 8.78
C VAL A 634 -7.59 14.64 8.10
N THR A 635 -7.64 14.45 6.78
CA THR A 635 -6.55 13.95 5.93
C THR A 635 -6.50 14.70 4.59
N MET A 636 -5.31 15.09 4.13
CA MET A 636 -5.16 15.66 2.78
C MET A 636 -5.74 14.72 1.72
N ALA A 637 -6.29 15.28 0.64
CA ALA A 637 -6.84 14.48 -0.44
C ALA A 637 -5.76 13.67 -1.17
N LYS A 638 -4.56 14.25 -1.29
CA LYS A 638 -3.30 13.57 -1.61
C LYS A 638 -2.65 13.12 -0.30
N ILE A 639 -2.82 11.85 0.07
CA ILE A 639 -2.47 11.37 1.41
C ILE A 639 -0.95 11.32 1.68
N PHE A 640 -0.13 11.35 0.63
CA PHE A 640 1.33 11.38 0.74
C PHE A 640 1.88 12.80 1.00
N ASP A 641 1.02 13.83 0.92
CA ASP A 641 1.35 15.19 1.29
C ASP A 641 0.86 15.47 2.72
N THR A 642 1.52 16.41 3.40
CA THR A 642 1.15 16.86 4.74
C THR A 642 0.61 18.28 4.68
N ALA A 643 -0.54 18.53 5.31
CA ALA A 643 -1.02 19.90 5.52
C ALA A 643 -0.16 20.60 6.58
N ASP A 644 0.16 21.87 6.34
CA ASP A 644 0.78 22.74 7.34
C ASP A 644 -0.19 22.99 8.51
N PHE A 645 -1.48 23.17 8.19
CA PHE A 645 -2.52 23.35 9.19
C PHE A 645 -3.79 22.57 8.87
N ASN A 646 -4.45 22.11 9.93
CA ASN A 646 -5.64 21.27 9.85
C ASN A 646 -6.76 21.92 10.67
N PHE A 647 -7.91 22.12 10.05
CA PHE A 647 -9.02 22.87 10.61
C PHE A 647 -10.35 22.11 10.49
N THR A 648 -11.28 22.45 11.37
CA THR A 648 -12.65 21.93 11.39
C THR A 648 -13.65 23.09 11.44
N SER A 649 -14.94 22.80 11.23
CA SER A 649 -16.02 23.77 11.46
C SER A 649 -16.01 24.37 12.88
N ALA A 650 -15.45 23.66 13.86
CA ALA A 650 -15.34 24.11 15.25
C ALA A 650 -14.06 24.90 15.55
N THR A 651 -13.13 25.04 14.60
CA THR A 651 -11.87 25.77 14.81
C THR A 651 -12.16 27.24 15.16
N ALA A 652 -11.58 27.69 16.27
CA ALA A 652 -11.72 29.05 16.77
C ALA A 652 -10.97 30.06 15.90
N ASP A 653 -11.51 31.28 15.82
CA ASP A 653 -10.86 32.39 15.14
C ASP A 653 -9.63 32.86 15.92
N GLY A 654 -8.62 33.35 15.20
CA GLY A 654 -7.41 33.92 15.79
C GLY A 654 -6.14 33.60 15.01
N ALA A 655 -5.06 34.27 15.42
CA ALA A 655 -3.73 34.01 14.91
C ALA A 655 -3.24 32.64 15.40
N LEU A 656 -2.70 31.83 14.50
CA LEU A 656 -2.18 30.48 14.81
C LEU A 656 -0.94 30.54 15.70
N ASN A 657 -0.15 31.60 15.58
CA ASN A 657 0.93 31.97 16.47
C ASN A 657 0.74 33.43 16.96
N PRO A 658 0.14 33.65 18.14
CA PRO A 658 -0.10 34.98 18.67
C PRO A 658 1.17 35.83 18.91
N LEU A 659 2.35 35.22 18.91
CA LEU A 659 3.64 35.91 19.11
C LEU A 659 4.27 36.39 17.79
N ASP A 660 3.77 35.94 16.64
CA ASP A 660 4.23 36.37 15.32
C ASP A 660 3.23 37.37 14.72
N PRO A 661 3.61 38.65 14.50
CA PRO A 661 2.73 39.64 13.87
C PRO A 661 2.37 39.30 12.41
N ASN A 662 3.12 38.40 11.77
CA ASN A 662 2.83 37.87 10.44
C ASN A 662 2.26 36.44 10.50
N SER A 663 1.76 36.02 11.66
CA SER A 663 1.13 34.71 11.79
C SER A 663 -0.07 34.60 10.85
N PRO A 664 -0.26 33.44 10.20
CA PRO A 664 -1.51 33.10 9.57
C PRO A 664 -2.66 33.15 10.59
N VAL A 665 -3.86 33.45 10.10
CA VAL A 665 -5.04 33.72 10.92
C VAL A 665 -6.27 32.98 10.38
N ILE A 666 -7.12 32.52 11.29
CA ILE A 666 -8.48 32.07 10.97
C ILE A 666 -9.46 33.19 11.31
N ILE A 667 -10.29 33.55 10.33
CA ILE A 667 -11.29 34.61 10.44
C ILE A 667 -12.64 34.06 10.02
N THR A 668 -13.67 34.17 10.87
CA THR A 668 -15.06 33.95 10.45
C THR A 668 -15.66 35.27 9.94
N GLN A 669 -16.00 35.31 8.66
CA GLN A 669 -16.64 36.45 8.01
C GLN A 669 -18.09 36.64 8.48
N PRO A 670 -18.71 37.82 8.27
CA PRO A 670 -20.09 38.08 8.68
C PRO A 670 -21.15 37.15 8.08
N ASP A 671 -20.85 36.52 6.94
CA ASP A 671 -21.71 35.53 6.27
C ASP A 671 -21.50 34.08 6.79
N GLY A 672 -20.61 33.92 7.78
CA GLY A 672 -20.24 32.65 8.39
C GLY A 672 -19.07 31.94 7.70
N THR A 673 -18.47 32.52 6.66
CA THR A 673 -17.32 31.90 5.96
C THR A 673 -16.08 31.89 6.84
N LYS A 674 -15.54 30.71 7.15
CA LYS A 674 -14.23 30.55 7.77
C LYS A 674 -13.14 30.67 6.71
N LEU A 675 -12.31 31.70 6.86
CA LEU A 675 -11.21 32.03 5.99
C LEU A 675 -9.89 31.70 6.68
N PHE A 676 -9.03 30.95 6.01
CA PHE A 676 -7.59 30.96 6.29
C PHE A 676 -6.93 32.09 5.51
N PHE A 677 -6.06 32.85 6.17
CA PHE A 677 -5.31 33.93 5.54
C PHE A 677 -3.89 33.94 6.05
N ASP A 678 -2.91 33.83 5.14
CA ASP A 678 -1.50 34.10 5.42
C ASP A 678 -1.14 35.51 4.93
N PRO A 679 -0.81 36.45 5.83
CA PRO A 679 -0.37 37.79 5.42
C PRO A 679 0.83 37.81 4.45
N LEU A 680 1.62 36.74 4.41
CA LEU A 680 2.80 36.60 3.56
C LEU A 680 2.57 35.72 2.33
N HIS A 681 1.40 35.08 2.20
CA HIS A 681 1.03 34.19 1.11
C HIS A 681 2.14 33.20 0.70
N LYS A 682 2.70 32.49 1.69
CA LYS A 682 3.85 31.60 1.49
C LYS A 682 3.55 30.32 0.71
N GLY A 683 2.29 30.09 0.32
CA GLY A 683 1.87 28.83 -0.29
C GLY A 683 1.79 27.71 0.74
N MET A 684 1.09 27.95 1.86
CA MET A 684 0.93 26.94 2.91
C MET A 684 -0.29 26.09 2.62
N ASN A 685 -0.13 24.78 2.70
CA ASN A 685 -1.20 23.84 2.42
C ASN A 685 -2.07 23.68 3.66
N VAL A 686 -3.38 23.87 3.52
CA VAL A 686 -4.34 23.73 4.60
C VAL A 686 -5.37 22.66 4.30
N SER A 687 -5.93 22.12 5.38
CA SER A 687 -7.04 21.19 5.29
C SER A 687 -8.23 21.70 6.12
N PHE A 688 -9.41 21.77 5.53
CA PHE A 688 -10.66 22.15 6.19
C PHE A 688 -11.66 21.00 6.15
N PHE A 689 -12.22 20.67 7.31
CA PHE A 689 -13.20 19.60 7.47
C PHE A 689 -14.50 20.13 8.04
N GLY A 690 -15.57 19.88 7.30
CA GLY A 690 -16.93 20.22 7.66
C GLY A 690 -17.53 19.28 8.70
N ASP A 691 -18.66 19.69 9.24
CA ASP A 691 -19.51 18.83 10.05
C ASP A 691 -20.72 18.34 9.21
N VAL A 692 -21.85 18.04 9.84
CA VAL A 692 -23.06 17.61 9.13
C VAL A 692 -23.98 18.79 8.75
N GLY A 693 -23.53 20.02 8.98
CA GLY A 693 -24.27 21.23 8.69
C GLY A 693 -23.61 22.03 7.57
N ASN A 694 -24.32 23.05 7.09
CA ASN A 694 -23.84 23.89 6.00
C ASN A 694 -22.57 24.66 6.40
N ASN A 695 -21.45 24.31 5.78
CA ASN A 695 -20.15 24.87 6.02
C ASN A 695 -19.75 25.84 4.91
N ARG A 696 -18.96 26.85 5.28
CA ARG A 696 -18.42 27.85 4.35
C ARG A 696 -16.93 27.99 4.61
N PHE A 697 -16.11 27.48 3.70
CA PHE A 697 -14.66 27.48 3.84
C PHE A 697 -14.01 28.22 2.68
N LYS A 698 -12.97 29.00 3.03
CA LYS A 698 -12.14 29.71 2.08
C LYS A 698 -10.67 29.55 2.46
N ALA A 699 -9.88 29.03 1.54
CA ALA A 699 -8.44 28.85 1.66
C ALA A 699 -7.68 30.09 1.15
N ASP A 700 -6.36 30.01 0.99
CA ASP A 700 -5.52 31.12 0.52
C ASP A 700 -4.65 30.71 -0.67
N ILE A 701 -3.33 30.82 -0.57
CA ILE A 701 -2.40 30.25 -1.55
C ILE A 701 -1.86 28.94 -0.96
N GLY A 702 -1.92 27.85 -1.72
CA GLY A 702 -1.47 26.53 -1.31
C GLY A 702 -2.14 25.44 -2.14
N ASP A 703 -1.64 24.21 -2.06
CA ASP A 703 -2.37 23.04 -2.57
C ASP A 703 -3.29 22.53 -1.44
N ASP A 704 -4.53 23.05 -1.38
CA ASP A 704 -5.41 22.90 -0.22
C ASP A 704 -6.41 21.74 -0.37
N THR A 705 -6.92 21.24 0.77
CA THR A 705 -8.00 20.22 0.80
C THR A 705 -9.18 20.72 1.62
N LEU A 706 -10.31 20.96 0.96
CA LEU A 706 -11.55 21.42 1.61
C LEU A 706 -12.61 20.34 1.47
N ILE A 707 -13.16 19.88 2.59
CA ILE A 707 -14.21 18.85 2.62
C ILE A 707 -15.41 19.38 3.40
N GLY A 708 -16.58 19.39 2.77
CA GLY A 708 -17.85 19.86 3.35
C GLY A 708 -18.57 18.79 4.19
N ASN A 709 -18.48 17.52 3.78
CA ASN A 709 -19.17 16.37 4.37
C ASN A 709 -20.67 16.34 4.08
N ALA A 710 -21.53 16.82 4.96
CA ALA A 710 -22.98 16.79 4.71
C ALA A 710 -23.58 18.16 4.96
N GLY A 711 -24.61 18.52 4.18
CA GLY A 711 -25.19 19.85 4.20
C GLY A 711 -24.97 20.56 2.86
N ASN A 712 -25.43 21.80 2.77
CA ASN A 712 -25.24 22.60 1.56
C ASN A 712 -24.04 23.52 1.76
N ASP A 713 -22.89 23.10 1.26
CA ASP A 713 -21.59 23.68 1.55
C ASP A 713 -21.14 24.69 0.50
N ARG A 714 -20.28 25.62 0.92
CA ARG A 714 -19.59 26.55 0.02
C ARG A 714 -18.09 26.49 0.26
N LEU A 715 -17.36 25.96 -0.71
CA LEU A 715 -15.91 25.77 -0.62
C LEU A 715 -15.19 26.61 -1.68
N GLU A 716 -14.16 27.36 -1.27
CA GLU A 716 -13.34 28.21 -2.13
C GLU A 716 -11.84 27.94 -1.90
N GLY A 717 -11.12 27.44 -2.92
CA GLY A 717 -9.68 27.14 -2.85
C GLY A 717 -8.79 28.37 -3.02
N ASN A 718 -9.06 29.17 -4.06
CA ASN A 718 -8.25 30.30 -4.55
C ASN A 718 -7.03 29.87 -5.38
N ASP A 719 -5.79 30.09 -4.94
CA ASP A 719 -4.60 29.91 -5.78
C ASP A 719 -3.83 28.64 -5.38
N GLY A 720 -3.59 27.74 -6.33
CA GLY A 720 -2.87 26.48 -6.12
C GLY A 720 -3.64 25.30 -6.71
N ASN A 721 -3.15 24.06 -6.51
CA ASN A 721 -3.85 22.87 -7.01
C ASN A 721 -4.73 22.28 -5.90
N ASP A 722 -5.95 22.79 -5.79
CA ASP A 722 -6.82 22.48 -4.68
C ASP A 722 -7.66 21.23 -4.90
N THR A 723 -8.07 20.58 -3.81
CA THR A 723 -9.09 19.53 -3.84
C THR A 723 -10.28 19.91 -2.98
N LEU A 724 -11.42 20.14 -3.62
CA LEU A 724 -12.68 20.50 -2.96
C LEU A 724 -13.67 19.34 -3.10
N ILE A 725 -14.17 18.86 -1.97
CA ILE A 725 -15.16 17.78 -1.88
C ILE A 725 -16.36 18.33 -1.12
N GLY A 726 -17.49 18.52 -1.80
CA GLY A 726 -18.74 18.98 -1.18
C GLY A 726 -19.28 17.92 -0.23
N GLY A 727 -19.73 16.81 -0.78
CA GLY A 727 -20.24 15.67 -0.04
C GLY A 727 -21.74 15.50 -0.31
N ASP A 728 -22.53 15.23 0.72
CA ASP A 728 -23.98 15.07 0.59
C ASP A 728 -24.68 16.43 0.72
N GLY A 729 -25.42 16.86 -0.31
CA GLY A 729 -26.21 18.09 -0.28
C GLY A 729 -26.12 18.88 -1.58
N ASP A 730 -26.69 20.08 -1.61
CA ASP A 730 -26.56 20.97 -2.77
C ASP A 730 -25.38 21.93 -2.55
N ASP A 731 -24.20 21.57 -3.10
CA ASP A 731 -22.94 22.27 -2.80
C ASP A 731 -22.53 23.32 -3.84
N VAL A 732 -21.68 24.27 -3.43
CA VAL A 732 -21.08 25.27 -4.32
C VAL A 732 -19.56 25.29 -4.16
N LEU A 733 -18.84 24.81 -5.17
CA LEU A 733 -17.38 24.67 -5.14
C LEU A 733 -16.71 25.60 -6.17
N PHE A 734 -15.76 26.42 -5.69
CA PHE A 734 -14.90 27.25 -6.53
C PHE A 734 -13.43 26.87 -6.30
N GLY A 735 -12.79 26.28 -7.32
CA GLY A 735 -11.36 25.95 -7.28
C GLY A 735 -10.54 27.23 -7.27
N GLY A 736 -10.34 27.82 -8.44
CA GLY A 736 -9.75 29.14 -8.57
C GLY A 736 -8.68 29.13 -9.65
N ASN A 737 -7.45 29.50 -9.31
CA ASN A 737 -6.31 29.41 -10.21
C ASN A 737 -5.48 28.16 -9.90
N GLY A 738 -5.43 27.21 -10.83
CA GLY A 738 -4.57 26.04 -10.74
C GLY A 738 -5.22 24.81 -11.36
N ASP A 739 -4.59 23.65 -11.20
CA ASP A 739 -5.14 22.37 -11.64
C ASP A 739 -5.97 21.75 -10.49
N ASP A 740 -7.19 22.27 -10.32
CA ASP A 740 -8.08 21.87 -9.22
C ASP A 740 -8.87 20.57 -9.47
N VAL A 741 -9.18 19.86 -8.38
CA VAL A 741 -10.07 18.70 -8.34
C VAL A 741 -11.34 19.07 -7.57
N LEU A 742 -12.48 19.13 -8.26
CA LEU A 742 -13.78 19.48 -7.66
C LEU A 742 -14.72 18.27 -7.71
N LYS A 743 -15.18 17.83 -6.54
CA LYS A 743 -16.14 16.73 -6.39
C LYS A 743 -17.37 17.24 -5.64
N GLY A 744 -18.49 17.38 -6.34
CA GLY A 744 -19.76 17.79 -5.73
C GLY A 744 -20.23 16.77 -4.70
N GLY A 745 -20.36 15.50 -5.12
CA GLY A 745 -20.96 14.46 -4.30
C GLY A 745 -22.45 14.32 -4.62
N PRO A 746 -23.25 13.60 -3.82
CA PRO A 746 -24.69 13.45 -4.02
C PRO A 746 -25.46 14.76 -3.83
N GLY A 747 -26.24 15.16 -4.83
CA GLY A 747 -27.09 16.37 -4.78
C GLY A 747 -26.94 17.27 -6.00
N ASN A 748 -27.51 18.49 -5.95
CA ASN A 748 -27.47 19.42 -7.08
C ASN A 748 -26.37 20.47 -6.88
N ASP A 749 -25.16 20.13 -7.31
CA ASP A 749 -23.99 20.99 -7.06
C ASP A 749 -23.76 22.03 -8.16
N ALA A 750 -23.11 23.13 -7.78
CA ALA A 750 -22.59 24.14 -8.67
C ALA A 750 -21.06 24.18 -8.57
N LEU A 751 -20.37 23.80 -9.65
CA LEU A 751 -18.92 23.64 -9.68
C LEU A 751 -18.26 24.63 -10.66
N SER A 752 -17.24 25.34 -10.20
CA SER A 752 -16.45 26.29 -11.00
C SER A 752 -14.96 26.11 -10.77
N SER A 753 -14.24 25.62 -11.77
CA SER A 753 -12.77 25.43 -11.72
C SER A 753 -11.96 26.73 -11.93
N GLY A 754 -12.61 27.88 -11.98
CA GLY A 754 -11.94 29.17 -12.24
C GLY A 754 -11.17 29.21 -13.57
N PRO A 755 -10.26 30.18 -13.75
CA PRO A 755 -9.46 30.35 -14.96
C PRO A 755 -8.12 29.58 -14.90
N GLY A 756 -8.15 28.26 -14.67
CA GLY A 756 -6.94 27.43 -14.66
C GLY A 756 -6.20 27.38 -16.02
N PHE A 757 -4.91 27.77 -16.00
CA PHE A 757 -3.97 27.67 -17.13
C PHE A 757 -3.04 26.46 -16.90
N GLY A 758 -3.21 25.38 -17.67
CA GLY A 758 -2.42 24.15 -17.53
C GLY A 758 -2.40 23.29 -18.78
N ALA A 759 -1.96 23.82 -19.92
CA ALA A 759 -1.74 23.04 -21.14
C ALA A 759 -0.55 22.07 -20.97
N ARG A 760 -0.71 20.99 -20.19
CA ARG A 760 0.12 19.75 -20.23
C ARG A 760 -0.45 18.54 -19.46
N LYS A 761 -1.52 18.67 -18.66
CA LYS A 761 -2.43 17.56 -18.33
C LYS A 761 -3.86 18.09 -18.41
N ALA A 762 -4.67 17.53 -19.30
CA ALA A 762 -6.11 17.79 -19.28
C ALA A 762 -6.71 17.04 -18.08
N SER A 763 -6.64 17.62 -16.88
CA SER A 763 -7.27 17.03 -15.70
C SER A 763 -7.66 18.05 -14.63
N SER A 764 -8.28 19.19 -14.99
CA SER A 764 -9.28 19.76 -14.08
C SER A 764 -10.44 18.76 -14.03
N ALA A 765 -10.38 17.83 -13.09
CA ALA A 765 -11.36 16.76 -12.96
C ALA A 765 -12.56 17.30 -12.18
N VAL A 766 -13.57 17.79 -12.89
CA VAL A 766 -14.86 18.11 -12.30
C VAL A 766 -15.72 16.85 -12.29
N ARG A 767 -16.07 16.35 -11.10
CA ARG A 767 -16.85 15.11 -10.93
C ARG A 767 -18.18 15.41 -10.25
N ALA A 768 -19.26 15.10 -10.96
CA ALA A 768 -20.63 15.09 -10.47
C ALA A 768 -21.04 13.64 -10.12
N THR A 769 -21.69 13.43 -8.97
CA THR A 769 -22.23 12.11 -8.61
C THR A 769 -23.70 12.27 -8.24
N THR A 770 -24.62 11.77 -9.08
CA THR A 770 -26.07 11.71 -8.83
C THR A 770 -26.76 13.03 -8.40
N GLY A 771 -27.33 13.72 -9.39
CA GLY A 771 -28.12 14.95 -9.23
C GLY A 771 -27.94 15.87 -10.45
N SER A 772 -28.62 17.03 -10.48
CA SER A 772 -28.46 18.02 -11.55
C SER A 772 -27.28 18.95 -11.24
N THR A 773 -26.06 18.50 -11.54
CA THR A 773 -24.86 19.34 -11.35
C THR A 773 -24.70 20.35 -12.50
N THR A 774 -24.46 21.61 -12.16
CA THR A 774 -24.12 22.68 -13.11
C THR A 774 -22.63 22.98 -13.06
N VAL A 775 -21.92 22.77 -14.16
CA VAL A 775 -20.47 23.02 -14.26
C VAL A 775 -20.20 24.24 -15.12
N THR A 776 -19.46 25.21 -14.58
CA THR A 776 -19.02 26.41 -15.32
C THR A 776 -17.49 26.42 -15.42
N ALA A 777 -16.95 26.18 -16.61
CA ALA A 777 -15.52 26.32 -16.90
C ALA A 777 -15.26 27.64 -17.65
N THR A 778 -14.39 28.50 -17.12
CA THR A 778 -14.05 29.78 -17.76
C THR A 778 -12.71 29.67 -18.48
N THR A 779 -12.72 29.36 -19.78
CA THR A 779 -11.51 29.41 -20.59
C THR A 779 -11.15 30.86 -20.91
N ALA A 780 -9.89 31.25 -20.74
CA ALA A 780 -9.36 32.59 -21.04
C ALA A 780 -9.32 32.97 -22.55
N ALA A 781 -10.17 32.37 -23.37
CA ALA A 781 -10.49 32.83 -24.72
C ALA A 781 -12.02 32.99 -24.82
N SER A 782 -12.48 34.23 -24.64
CA SER A 782 -13.84 34.76 -24.90
C SER A 782 -14.92 33.77 -25.38
N SER A 783 -15.40 32.88 -24.50
CA SER A 783 -16.72 32.21 -24.60
C SER A 783 -16.93 31.34 -23.37
N ALA A 784 -17.79 31.77 -22.43
CA ALA A 784 -18.26 30.90 -21.35
C ALA A 784 -19.13 29.78 -21.94
N THR A 785 -18.79 28.53 -21.66
CA THR A 785 -19.61 27.37 -22.04
C THR A 785 -20.27 26.83 -20.77
N THR A 786 -21.57 27.02 -20.62
CA THR A 786 -22.36 26.44 -19.52
C THR A 786 -22.88 25.07 -19.96
N ALA A 787 -22.54 24.00 -19.24
CA ALA A 787 -23.12 22.68 -19.44
C ALA A 787 -24.07 22.37 -18.27
N THR A 788 -25.35 22.15 -18.57
CA THR A 788 -26.36 21.66 -17.63
C THR A 788 -26.68 20.20 -17.97
N SER A 789 -26.69 19.31 -16.97
CA SER A 789 -27.12 17.92 -17.13
C SER A 789 -28.43 17.68 -16.38
N SER A 790 -29.42 17.06 -17.03
CA SER A 790 -30.65 16.58 -16.38
C SER A 790 -30.71 15.05 -16.46
N THR A 791 -30.65 14.41 -15.29
CA THR A 791 -30.96 13.00 -14.98
C THR A 791 -30.60 11.97 -16.05
N CYS A 792 -29.36 11.45 -16.00
CA CYS A 792 -28.97 10.14 -16.54
C CYS A 792 -27.89 9.53 -15.58
N SER A 793 -27.81 8.20 -15.50
CA SER A 793 -26.93 7.38 -14.62
C SER A 793 -25.46 7.85 -14.56
N PRO A 794 -24.69 7.52 -13.50
CA PRO A 794 -23.40 8.16 -13.18
C PRO A 794 -22.43 8.16 -14.37
N GLY A 795 -22.07 9.36 -14.83
CA GLY A 795 -21.13 9.59 -15.94
C GLY A 795 -20.52 10.98 -15.87
N SER A 796 -19.23 11.10 -16.22
CA SER A 796 -18.47 12.36 -16.25
C SER A 796 -18.78 13.16 -17.52
N ILE A 797 -18.85 14.49 -17.39
CA ILE A 797 -19.02 15.45 -18.49
C ILE A 797 -17.65 15.82 -19.06
N ARG A 798 -17.38 15.54 -20.35
CA ARG A 798 -16.29 16.20 -21.09
C ARG A 798 -16.82 17.48 -21.76
N SER A 799 -16.14 18.60 -21.56
CA SER A 799 -16.27 19.73 -22.50
C SER A 799 -15.59 19.35 -23.82
N ALA A 800 -16.33 19.39 -24.92
CA ALA A 800 -15.77 19.16 -26.24
C ALA A 800 -14.85 20.34 -26.59
N ALA A 801 -13.53 20.12 -26.62
CA ALA A 801 -12.60 21.08 -27.18
C ALA A 801 -12.84 21.17 -28.70
N THR A 802 -13.55 22.21 -29.16
CA THR A 802 -13.59 22.55 -30.58
C THR A 802 -12.20 23.04 -30.99
N THR A 803 -11.44 22.24 -31.74
CA THR A 803 -10.24 22.71 -32.42
C THR A 803 -10.65 23.67 -33.54
N SER A 804 -10.68 24.98 -33.29
CA SER A 804 -10.77 25.96 -34.37
C SER A 804 -9.36 26.31 -34.84
N SER A 805 -8.98 25.79 -36.02
CA SER A 805 -7.82 26.29 -36.76
C SER A 805 -8.08 27.74 -37.13
N ALA A 806 -7.19 28.66 -36.74
CA ALA A 806 -7.26 30.06 -37.11
C ALA A 806 -7.23 30.23 -38.64
N ALA A 807 -8.36 30.66 -39.20
CA ALA A 807 -8.44 31.25 -40.54
C ALA A 807 -9.13 32.62 -40.44
N VAL A 808 -8.52 33.60 -41.11
CA VAL A 808 -8.86 35.03 -41.24
C VAL A 808 -10.33 35.24 -41.67
N PRO A 809 -11.01 36.33 -41.24
CA PRO A 809 -12.47 36.34 -41.11
C PRO A 809 -13.19 36.67 -42.42
N ASP A 810 -14.33 36.01 -42.66
CA ASP A 810 -15.38 36.54 -43.51
C ASP A 810 -16.67 36.74 -42.70
N ARG A 811 -17.34 37.84 -43.02
CA ARG A 811 -18.47 38.46 -42.35
C ARG A 811 -19.73 37.63 -42.58
N THR A 812 -20.64 37.66 -41.61
CA THR A 812 -22.05 37.22 -41.63
C THR A 812 -22.33 35.74 -41.31
N THR A 813 -22.70 35.46 -40.06
CA THR A 813 -23.97 34.83 -39.64
C THR A 813 -23.90 34.47 -38.15
N THR A 814 -24.78 35.07 -37.34
CA THR A 814 -25.03 34.68 -35.95
C THR A 814 -25.97 33.49 -35.92
N SER A 815 -25.51 32.34 -35.40
CA SER A 815 -26.34 31.20 -35.05
C SER A 815 -25.78 30.59 -33.76
N ALA A 816 -26.44 30.87 -32.64
CA ALA A 816 -26.18 30.21 -31.37
C ALA A 816 -26.80 28.81 -31.42
N ARG A 817 -25.98 27.76 -31.45
CA ARG A 817 -26.43 26.37 -31.30
C ARG A 817 -26.30 25.97 -29.84
N ALA A 818 -27.42 25.90 -29.12
CA ALA A 818 -27.48 25.19 -27.84
C ALA A 818 -27.29 23.70 -28.13
N ALA A 819 -26.21 23.10 -27.65
CA ALA A 819 -26.01 21.66 -27.69
C ALA A 819 -26.87 21.03 -26.59
N THR A 820 -28.05 20.54 -26.96
CA THR A 820 -28.81 19.58 -26.16
C THR A 820 -28.27 18.21 -26.52
N THR A 821 -27.52 17.59 -25.60
CA THR A 821 -27.14 16.18 -25.73
C THR A 821 -28.32 15.35 -25.21
N SER A 822 -29.03 14.68 -26.09
CA SER A 822 -29.95 13.60 -25.69
C SER A 822 -29.12 12.39 -25.27
N CYS A 823 -29.47 11.77 -24.14
CA CYS A 823 -29.04 10.40 -23.80
C CYS A 823 -29.40 9.45 -24.98
#